data_AF-A0A7G5E2W8-F1
#
_entry.id   AF-A0A7G5E2W8-F1
#
_cell.length_a   1.000
_cell.length_b   1.000
_cell.length_c   1.000
_cell.angle_alpha   90.00
_cell.angle_beta   90.00
_cell.angle_gamma   90.00
#
_symmetry.space_group_name_H-M   'P 1'
#
loop_
_entity.id
_entity.type
_entity.pdbx_description
1 polymer ?
#
loop_
_entity_poly.entity_id
_entity_poly.type
_entity_poly.pdbx_seq_one_letter_code
_entity_poly.pdbx_strand_id
1 'polypeptide(L)'
;MKKSRLNRIVALLLTFGVAQLHAQEVKRIDQGWDFLKSDLGGIWEAVRPVGTGNPESVPLWEQINLPHCYNALDAVDPAINYYQGPSWYRKSLEIDNPYLNGHTLLHFEGAGQKTAVYIHTIKVGEHVGGYDEWTVDITDAVEKFKETAAFKKQFKGKIPLSIRVDNSRDLEMIPSDLSDFNVYGGIYRHLNLKYVPQTALERVFVEASVGGDGKQGVVNVRGRLMPFSAQTNFEVETQLYDPAGKIVQTQQPQVNKGALNLEFGQFLVKKPQLWSPDQPALYRLVTTIKSNGQVFKEESVFGFRHVAFKEKGPFLLNGKRLLLRGTHRHEDHAGVAAAMTDDQILQEMTLMKDMGVNFIRLGHYQQSRKVLEACDSLGILVWEEIPWCRGGLGGEVYQLQGKRMLTNMIEQHYNHPSVIIWGLGNENDWPGDFTEFDQAKIRAYMSELNGLAHQLDPSRKTAIRRCDFCKDIVDVYSPSIWAGWYRGVYTDYKTASEEEMKKVKHFLHVEWGGDSHARRHAEDPDRALAKIKGDGTTDERAGDASLIGGAARVSKDGDWSESYICNLIDWHLKEQETMPWLTGTAYWPFKDFSTPVRPDNPVPYVNQKGVVERDFTKKESYYVFQSYWTAKPMLHIYGHTWPIRWGEKEESKMIKVYSNASEVELFVNGESQGLKKRNSQDFPAAGLRWMVKLNEGNNQIKAVAKNGREILVDEIEQQYQTKKWGKPAKLLVEQIAAEGEVITVQAQIVDDTNTPCLDAKDWIYFGSTGDGQLIVDQGTSTGSKKVQAYNGRALIKLRLPSGRAVVSGRMEGSKSTLLTIEK
;
A
#
# COMPACT_ATOMS: atom_id res chain seq x y z
N MET A 1 -84.34 13.40 -49.01
CA MET A 1 -84.26 13.58 -47.53
C MET A 1 -82.80 13.57 -47.10
N LYS A 2 -82.35 14.65 -46.43
CA LYS A 2 -81.20 14.79 -45.50
C LYS A 2 -79.77 14.54 -46.06
N LYS A 3 -78.94 15.61 -46.17
CA LYS A 3 -77.87 16.08 -45.24
C LYS A 3 -76.62 15.17 -45.25
N SER A 4 -75.35 15.60 -45.15
CA SER A 4 -74.61 16.86 -45.24
C SER A 4 -73.12 16.55 -44.98
N ARG A 5 -72.20 17.26 -45.66
CA ARG A 5 -70.86 17.73 -45.21
C ARG A 5 -69.74 16.74 -44.78
N LEU A 6 -68.72 16.75 -45.63
CA LEU A 6 -67.27 16.87 -45.37
C LEU A 6 -66.83 17.10 -43.90
N ASN A 7 -65.83 16.36 -43.42
CA ASN A 7 -64.82 16.87 -42.49
C ASN A 7 -63.49 16.12 -42.58
N ARG A 8 -62.41 16.90 -42.72
CA ARG A 8 -61.00 16.51 -42.71
C ARG A 8 -60.62 16.07 -41.29
N ILE A 9 -59.95 14.92 -41.17
CA ILE A 9 -59.27 14.51 -39.93
C ILE A 9 -57.84 15.03 -39.99
N VAL A 10 -57.52 15.99 -39.11
CA VAL A 10 -56.15 16.39 -38.78
C VAL A 10 -55.65 15.41 -37.72
N ALA A 11 -54.65 14.60 -38.06
CA ALA A 11 -53.94 13.78 -37.08
C ALA A 11 -52.87 14.64 -36.41
N LEU A 12 -53.09 14.99 -35.14
CA LEU A 12 -52.06 15.57 -34.27
C LEU A 12 -51.10 14.45 -33.86
N LEU A 13 -49.88 14.48 -34.39
CA LEU A 13 -48.76 13.66 -33.91
C LEU A 13 -48.23 14.28 -32.61
N LEU A 14 -48.66 13.73 -31.48
CA LEU A 14 -48.02 13.92 -30.18
C LEU A 14 -46.73 13.09 -30.16
N THR A 15 -45.60 13.70 -30.54
CA THR A 15 -44.28 13.15 -30.26
C THR A 15 -44.00 13.27 -28.77
N PHE A 16 -44.23 12.18 -28.02
CA PHE A 16 -43.63 12.00 -26.71
C PHE A 16 -42.11 11.94 -26.88
N GLY A 17 -41.42 13.03 -26.52
CA GLY A 17 -39.97 13.00 -26.35
C GLY A 17 -39.63 12.11 -25.17
N VAL A 18 -39.25 10.87 -25.44
CA VAL A 18 -38.63 9.99 -24.44
C VAL A 18 -37.25 10.57 -24.19
N ALA A 19 -37.05 11.26 -23.07
CA ALA A 19 -35.73 11.63 -22.61
C ALA A 19 -34.95 10.33 -22.35
N GLN A 20 -34.04 9.96 -23.24
CA GLN A 20 -33.11 8.87 -23.00
C GLN A 20 -32.19 9.29 -21.86
N LEU A 21 -32.43 8.73 -20.67
CA LEU A 21 -31.53 8.81 -19.52
C LEU A 21 -30.25 8.06 -19.87
N HIS A 22 -29.22 8.78 -20.32
CA HIS A 22 -27.88 8.23 -20.49
C HIS A 22 -27.20 8.24 -19.12
N ALA A 23 -26.79 7.06 -18.64
CA ALA A 23 -25.97 6.95 -17.43
C ALA A 23 -24.60 7.58 -17.69
N GLN A 24 -24.01 8.19 -16.66
CA GLN A 24 -22.65 8.72 -16.73
C GLN A 24 -21.69 7.58 -17.07
N GLU A 25 -20.95 7.72 -18.16
CA GLU A 25 -19.99 6.72 -18.58
C GLU A 25 -18.60 7.08 -18.06
N VAL A 26 -18.09 6.23 -17.16
CA VAL A 26 -16.70 6.23 -16.71
C VAL A 26 -16.09 4.93 -17.22
N LYS A 27 -15.09 5.04 -18.08
CA LYS A 27 -14.44 3.89 -18.71
C LYS A 27 -12.95 3.90 -18.41
N ARG A 28 -12.46 2.87 -17.73
CA ARG A 28 -11.03 2.59 -17.66
C ARG A 28 -10.51 2.29 -19.07
N ILE A 29 -9.45 2.98 -19.47
CA ILE A 29 -8.84 2.80 -20.79
C ILE A 29 -7.56 1.99 -20.69
N ASP A 30 -7.63 0.81 -20.08
CA ASP A 30 -6.44 0.06 -19.66
C ASP A 30 -5.73 -0.70 -20.78
N GLN A 31 -6.48 -1.23 -21.74
CA GLN A 31 -5.95 -2.22 -22.68
C GLN A 31 -5.25 -1.56 -23.88
N GLY A 32 -4.16 -2.18 -24.37
CA GLY A 32 -3.58 -1.89 -25.69
C GLY A 32 -2.98 -0.50 -25.83
N TRP A 33 -1.96 -0.22 -25.03
CA TRP A 33 -1.13 0.98 -25.12
C TRP A 33 0.23 0.66 -25.71
N ASP A 34 0.78 1.63 -26.44
CA ASP A 34 2.20 1.65 -26.78
C ASP A 34 2.95 2.40 -25.66
N PHE A 35 4.05 1.84 -25.19
CA PHE A 35 4.95 2.44 -24.19
C PHE A 35 6.38 2.57 -24.71
N LEU A 36 7.05 3.66 -24.35
CA LEU A 36 8.46 3.92 -24.67
C LEU A 36 9.21 4.41 -23.43
N LYS A 37 10.24 3.67 -23.01
CA LYS A 37 11.12 4.00 -21.87
C LYS A 37 12.27 4.96 -22.25
N SER A 38 11.91 6.12 -22.78
CA SER A 38 12.83 7.23 -23.07
C SER A 38 12.02 8.49 -23.37
N ASP A 39 12.68 9.65 -23.50
CA ASP A 39 12.02 10.82 -24.08
C ASP A 39 11.91 10.71 -25.62
N LEU A 40 11.06 11.55 -26.19
CA LEU A 40 10.96 11.81 -27.62
C LEU A 40 11.60 13.17 -27.95
N GLY A 41 12.01 13.38 -29.21
CA GLY A 41 12.47 14.69 -29.67
C GLY A 41 11.38 15.77 -29.69
N GLY A 42 10.12 15.36 -29.59
CA GLY A 42 8.96 16.23 -29.45
C GLY A 42 7.66 15.47 -29.74
N ILE A 43 6.51 16.09 -29.42
CA ILE A 43 5.19 15.45 -29.58
C ILE A 43 4.92 14.96 -31.02
N TRP A 44 5.52 15.62 -32.02
CA TRP A 44 5.39 15.18 -33.41
C TRP A 44 5.89 13.75 -33.65
N GLU A 45 6.91 13.29 -32.93
CA GLU A 45 7.42 11.92 -33.07
C GLU A 45 6.41 10.85 -32.60
N ALA A 46 5.53 11.20 -31.66
CA ALA A 46 4.49 10.28 -31.17
C ALA A 46 3.38 10.07 -32.20
N VAL A 47 3.12 11.06 -33.06
CA VAL A 47 1.93 11.11 -33.94
C VAL A 47 2.25 11.26 -35.44
N ARG A 48 3.52 11.37 -35.84
CA ARG A 48 3.92 11.42 -37.27
C ARG A 48 3.57 10.10 -37.99
N PRO A 49 3.30 10.13 -39.30
CA PRO A 49 3.17 8.92 -40.10
C PRO A 49 4.45 8.06 -40.02
N VAL A 50 4.29 6.75 -39.83
CA VAL A 50 5.41 5.79 -39.78
C VAL A 50 5.27 4.78 -40.91
N GLY A 51 6.24 4.77 -41.82
CA GLY A 51 6.37 3.75 -42.86
C GLY A 51 7.18 2.56 -42.36
N THR A 52 6.80 1.34 -42.74
CA THR A 52 7.54 0.12 -42.37
C THR A 52 8.99 0.20 -42.85
N GLY A 53 9.95 0.08 -41.93
CA GLY A 53 11.38 0.12 -42.22
C GLY A 53 11.98 1.52 -42.39
N ASN A 54 11.19 2.59 -42.28
CA ASN A 54 11.70 3.95 -42.34
C ASN A 54 12.35 4.38 -41.01
N PRO A 55 13.17 5.45 -40.97
CA PRO A 55 13.79 5.94 -39.74
C PRO A 55 12.80 6.25 -38.61
N GLU A 56 11.56 6.66 -38.95
CA GLU A 56 10.52 6.95 -37.97
C GLU A 56 9.98 5.71 -37.24
N SER A 57 10.34 4.49 -37.69
CA SER A 57 9.95 3.23 -37.05
C SER A 57 10.76 2.89 -35.79
N VAL A 58 11.81 3.68 -35.49
CA VAL A 58 12.57 3.59 -34.25
C VAL A 58 12.47 4.90 -33.45
N PRO A 59 12.52 4.86 -32.10
CA PRO A 59 12.65 3.67 -31.25
C PRO A 59 11.39 2.78 -31.28
N LEU A 60 11.57 1.49 -30.96
CA LEU A 60 10.46 0.54 -30.88
C LEU A 60 9.66 0.78 -29.59
N TRP A 61 8.34 0.71 -29.71
CA TRP A 61 7.42 0.82 -28.58
C TRP A 61 6.98 -0.57 -28.13
N GLU A 62 6.79 -0.73 -26.82
CA GLU A 62 6.29 -1.96 -26.20
C GLU A 62 4.77 -1.93 -26.08
N GLN A 63 4.09 -3.06 -26.31
CA GLN A 63 2.66 -3.18 -26.02
C GLN A 63 2.46 -3.48 -24.55
N ILE A 64 1.69 -2.64 -23.86
CA ILE A 64 1.38 -2.80 -22.44
C ILE A 64 -0.11 -2.59 -22.16
N ASN A 65 -0.52 -2.97 -20.96
CA ASN A 65 -1.80 -2.59 -20.37
C ASN A 65 -1.56 -1.71 -19.14
N LEU A 66 -2.49 -0.80 -18.85
CA LEU A 66 -2.52 -0.05 -17.61
C LEU A 66 -3.25 -0.84 -16.50
N PRO A 67 -3.02 -0.53 -15.21
CA PRO A 67 -1.93 0.33 -14.72
C PRO A 67 -0.54 -0.22 -15.08
N HIS A 68 0.43 0.68 -15.30
CA HIS A 68 1.79 0.32 -15.68
C HIS A 68 2.84 1.18 -14.96
N CYS A 69 3.87 0.52 -14.44
CA CYS A 69 5.03 1.15 -13.84
C CYS A 69 6.29 0.66 -14.54
N TYR A 70 7.09 1.59 -15.10
CA TYR A 70 8.31 1.22 -15.82
C TYR A 70 9.47 0.76 -14.92
N ASN A 71 9.22 0.72 -13.61
CA ASN A 71 10.13 0.20 -12.59
C ASN A 71 9.71 -1.18 -12.07
N ALA A 72 8.73 -1.83 -12.72
CA ALA A 72 8.17 -3.12 -12.29
C ALA A 72 9.24 -4.17 -11.93
N LEU A 73 10.35 -4.18 -12.68
CA LEU A 73 11.47 -5.11 -12.48
C LEU A 73 12.76 -4.40 -12.02
N ASP A 74 13.07 -3.21 -12.55
CA ASP A 74 14.35 -2.54 -12.27
C ASP A 74 14.49 -1.99 -10.84
N ALA A 75 13.38 -1.85 -10.11
CA ALA A 75 13.39 -1.39 -8.72
C ALA A 75 14.14 -2.34 -7.78
N VAL A 76 14.12 -3.64 -8.09
CA VAL A 76 14.71 -4.72 -7.28
C VAL A 76 15.81 -5.47 -8.00
N ASP A 77 16.22 -5.00 -9.18
CA ASP A 77 17.33 -5.60 -9.90
C ASP A 77 18.64 -5.26 -9.17
N PRO A 78 19.38 -6.26 -8.64
CA PRO A 78 20.61 -6.04 -7.89
C PRO A 78 21.77 -5.41 -8.67
N ALA A 79 21.67 -5.29 -9.99
CA ALA A 79 22.77 -4.87 -10.86
C ALA A 79 22.64 -3.43 -11.38
N ILE A 80 21.50 -2.76 -11.18
CA ILE A 80 21.22 -1.44 -11.76
C ILE A 80 20.53 -0.53 -10.75
N ASN A 81 20.68 0.77 -10.97
CA ASN A 81 19.79 1.74 -10.33
C ASN A 81 18.44 1.72 -11.06
N TYR A 82 17.35 1.80 -10.30
CA TYR A 82 16.02 1.93 -10.88
C TYR A 82 15.92 3.17 -11.79
N TYR A 83 15.12 3.08 -12.85
CA TYR A 83 15.00 4.17 -13.81
C TYR A 83 14.32 5.41 -13.21
N GLN A 84 15.01 6.55 -13.30
CA GLN A 84 14.49 7.88 -12.98
C GLN A 84 14.62 8.80 -14.20
N GLY A 85 13.55 8.89 -14.99
CA GLY A 85 13.55 9.61 -16.25
C GLY A 85 12.19 9.69 -16.95
N PRO A 86 12.15 10.36 -18.12
CA PRO A 86 10.94 10.52 -18.90
C PRO A 86 10.57 9.29 -19.72
N SER A 87 9.28 9.08 -19.91
CA SER A 87 8.74 8.04 -20.79
C SER A 87 7.40 8.43 -21.38
N TRP A 88 7.02 7.74 -22.45
CA TRP A 88 5.82 8.06 -23.22
C TRP A 88 4.87 6.88 -23.31
N TYR A 89 3.58 7.20 -23.30
CA TYR A 89 2.47 6.31 -23.59
C TYR A 89 1.68 6.89 -24.75
N ARG A 90 1.18 6.05 -25.67
CA ARG A 90 0.22 6.52 -26.67
C ARG A 90 -0.85 5.48 -27.00
N LYS A 91 -2.01 5.99 -27.40
CA LYS A 91 -3.18 5.19 -27.78
C LYS A 91 -4.09 5.99 -28.73
N SER A 92 -4.77 5.31 -29.64
CA SER A 92 -5.87 5.88 -30.42
C SER A 92 -7.21 5.59 -29.76
N LEU A 93 -7.94 6.63 -29.35
CA LEU A 93 -9.23 6.55 -28.68
C LEU A 93 -10.39 6.66 -29.67
N GLU A 94 -11.46 5.91 -29.39
CA GLU A 94 -12.77 6.16 -29.96
C GLU A 94 -13.54 7.03 -28.97
N ILE A 95 -14.03 8.18 -29.43
CA ILE A 95 -14.73 9.16 -28.59
C ILE A 95 -16.13 9.39 -29.13
N ASP A 96 -17.12 8.95 -28.37
CA ASP A 96 -18.54 9.08 -28.67
C ASP A 96 -19.28 9.59 -27.43
N ASN A 97 -19.20 10.91 -27.21
CA ASN A 97 -19.79 11.52 -26.02
C ASN A 97 -21.33 11.56 -26.18
N PRO A 98 -22.10 10.87 -25.31
CA PRO A 98 -23.55 10.77 -25.44
C PRO A 98 -24.29 12.05 -25.04
N TYR A 99 -23.59 13.02 -24.44
CA TYR A 99 -24.19 14.26 -23.97
C TYR A 99 -24.09 15.36 -25.02
N LEU A 100 -25.24 15.90 -25.43
CA LEU A 100 -25.30 17.15 -26.20
C LEU A 100 -24.52 18.26 -25.47
N ASN A 101 -23.55 18.87 -26.14
CA ASN A 101 -22.64 19.87 -25.55
C ASN A 101 -21.94 19.38 -24.26
N GLY A 102 -21.73 18.07 -24.14
CA GLY A 102 -21.03 17.48 -23.00
C GLY A 102 -19.52 17.64 -23.09
N HIS A 103 -18.86 17.34 -21.98
CA HIS A 103 -17.42 17.38 -21.85
C HIS A 103 -16.84 15.98 -21.81
N THR A 104 -15.68 15.82 -22.44
CA THR A 104 -14.87 14.60 -22.44
C THR A 104 -13.64 14.84 -21.57
N LEU A 105 -13.52 14.08 -20.49
CA LEU A 105 -12.47 14.26 -19.50
C LEU A 105 -11.56 13.02 -19.44
N LEU A 106 -10.28 13.24 -19.19
CA LEU A 106 -9.35 12.20 -18.76
C LEU A 106 -9.09 12.39 -17.26
N HIS A 107 -9.42 11.39 -16.47
CA HIS A 107 -9.27 11.39 -15.02
C HIS A 107 -8.21 10.37 -14.61
N PHE A 108 -7.11 10.88 -14.06
CA PHE A 108 -5.99 10.10 -13.55
C PHE A 108 -6.22 9.85 -12.05
N GLU A 109 -6.22 8.58 -11.65
CA GLU A 109 -6.22 8.22 -10.22
C GLU A 109 -4.82 8.40 -9.59
N GLY A 110 -3.77 8.50 -10.43
CA GLY A 110 -2.40 8.79 -10.04
C GLY A 110 -1.41 8.41 -11.14
N ALA A 111 -0.43 9.28 -11.41
CA ALA A 111 0.62 9.05 -12.40
C ALA A 111 1.91 9.76 -11.99
N GLY A 112 3.00 9.01 -11.89
CA GLY A 112 4.25 9.48 -11.30
C GLY A 112 5.26 9.99 -12.34
N GLN A 113 5.94 11.12 -12.11
CA GLN A 113 5.68 12.16 -11.08
C GLN A 113 5.23 13.46 -11.72
N LYS A 114 5.81 13.80 -12.86
CA LYS A 114 5.40 14.93 -13.71
C LYS A 114 4.73 14.36 -14.95
N THR A 115 3.51 14.77 -15.24
CA THR A 115 2.73 14.25 -16.37
C THR A 115 2.33 15.36 -17.32
N ALA A 116 2.41 15.13 -18.62
CA ALA A 116 1.91 16.03 -19.67
C ALA A 116 1.06 15.23 -20.67
N VAL A 117 -0.10 15.78 -21.02
CA VAL A 117 -1.12 15.10 -21.84
C VAL A 117 -1.32 15.85 -23.15
N TYR A 118 -1.42 15.09 -24.24
CA TYR A 118 -1.55 15.62 -25.58
C TYR A 118 -2.66 14.91 -26.36
N ILE A 119 -3.47 15.71 -27.07
CA ILE A 119 -4.35 15.24 -28.14
C ILE A 119 -3.72 15.68 -29.46
N HIS A 120 -3.31 14.70 -30.27
CA HIS A 120 -2.43 14.93 -31.41
C HIS A 120 -1.17 15.71 -30.99
N THR A 121 -1.05 16.97 -31.40
CA THR A 121 0.08 17.87 -31.08
C THR A 121 -0.31 18.95 -30.08
N ILE A 122 -1.56 18.97 -29.61
CA ILE A 122 -2.09 19.97 -28.68
C ILE A 122 -1.86 19.47 -27.26
N LYS A 123 -1.05 20.17 -26.48
CA LYS A 123 -0.94 19.93 -25.04
C LYS A 123 -2.23 20.39 -24.36
N VAL A 124 -2.90 19.48 -23.67
CA VAL A 124 -4.21 19.72 -23.04
C VAL A 124 -4.13 19.86 -21.52
N GLY A 125 -3.06 19.35 -20.90
CA GLY A 125 -2.86 19.48 -19.46
C GLY A 125 -1.50 18.99 -19.00
N GLU A 126 -1.17 19.34 -17.76
CA GLU A 126 0.01 18.86 -17.05
C GLU A 126 -0.27 18.76 -15.55
N HIS A 127 0.50 17.93 -14.85
CA HIS A 127 0.42 17.74 -13.41
C HIS A 127 1.78 17.43 -12.82
N VAL A 128 2.00 17.85 -11.56
CA VAL A 128 3.19 17.51 -10.77
C VAL A 128 2.71 16.97 -9.42
N GLY A 129 3.02 15.70 -9.13
CA GLY A 129 2.52 14.97 -7.97
C GLY A 129 2.08 13.57 -8.40
N GLY A 130 2.76 12.54 -7.90
CA GLY A 130 2.47 11.17 -8.31
C GLY A 130 1.26 10.52 -7.66
N TYR A 131 0.62 11.17 -6.68
CA TYR A 131 -0.17 10.46 -5.67
C TYR A 131 -1.60 10.99 -5.53
N ASP A 132 -1.85 12.22 -5.96
CA ASP A 132 -3.16 12.84 -5.96
C ASP A 132 -3.89 12.60 -7.29
N GLU A 133 -5.23 12.51 -7.21
CA GLU A 133 -6.06 12.40 -8.41
C GLU A 133 -6.13 13.76 -9.13
N TRP A 134 -6.27 13.73 -10.45
CA TRP A 134 -6.45 14.95 -11.24
C TRP A 134 -7.18 14.66 -12.55
N THR A 135 -7.75 15.71 -13.15
CA THR A 135 -8.58 15.59 -14.34
C THR A 135 -8.19 16.66 -15.35
N VAL A 136 -8.15 16.29 -16.62
CA VAL A 136 -7.98 17.21 -17.75
C VAL A 136 -9.17 17.12 -18.69
N ASP A 137 -9.72 18.27 -19.06
CA ASP A 137 -10.75 18.37 -20.07
C ASP A 137 -10.10 18.40 -21.46
N ILE A 138 -10.47 17.44 -22.31
CA ILE A 138 -9.93 17.28 -23.66
C ILE A 138 -10.92 17.69 -24.76
N THR A 139 -12.10 18.19 -24.39
CA THR A 139 -13.23 18.44 -25.30
C THR A 139 -12.84 19.31 -26.49
N ASP A 140 -12.30 20.50 -26.23
CA ASP A 140 -11.95 21.46 -27.28
C ASP A 140 -10.85 20.94 -28.21
N ALA A 141 -9.86 20.23 -27.65
CA ALA A 141 -8.76 19.67 -28.44
C ALA A 141 -9.22 18.50 -29.31
N VAL A 142 -10.16 17.68 -28.82
CA VAL A 142 -10.81 16.62 -29.59
C VAL A 142 -11.57 17.21 -30.77
N GLU A 143 -12.43 18.21 -30.53
CA GLU A 143 -13.22 18.83 -31.60
C GLU A 143 -12.33 19.53 -32.63
N LYS A 144 -11.33 20.29 -32.19
CA LYS A 144 -10.35 20.91 -33.08
C LYS A 144 -9.57 19.88 -33.91
N PHE A 145 -9.26 18.72 -33.35
CA PHE A 145 -8.58 17.66 -34.10
C PHE A 145 -9.50 16.99 -35.13
N LYS A 146 -10.79 16.78 -34.82
CA LYS A 146 -11.79 16.21 -35.73
C LYS A 146 -11.95 17.01 -37.03
N GLU A 147 -11.70 18.32 -36.98
CA GLU A 147 -11.73 19.22 -38.16
C GLU A 147 -10.53 19.02 -39.10
N THR A 148 -9.46 18.35 -38.66
CA THR A 148 -8.23 18.20 -39.46
C THR A 148 -8.34 17.08 -40.50
N ALA A 149 -7.55 17.19 -41.57
CA ALA A 149 -7.45 16.11 -42.56
C ALA A 149 -6.84 14.82 -41.96
N ALA A 150 -5.96 14.96 -40.96
CA ALA A 150 -5.28 13.84 -40.30
C ALA A 150 -6.27 12.92 -39.56
N PHE A 151 -7.32 13.48 -38.94
CA PHE A 151 -8.36 12.70 -38.26
C PHE A 151 -8.97 11.63 -39.18
N LYS A 152 -9.38 12.03 -40.39
CA LYS A 152 -9.99 11.09 -41.37
C LYS A 152 -8.95 10.23 -42.07
N LYS A 153 -7.84 10.82 -42.54
CA LYS A 153 -6.88 10.14 -43.43
C LYS A 153 -5.88 9.27 -42.69
N GLN A 154 -5.30 9.78 -41.61
CA GLN A 154 -4.23 9.10 -40.88
C GLN A 154 -4.77 8.26 -39.73
N PHE A 155 -5.64 8.85 -38.90
CA PHE A 155 -6.14 8.21 -37.68
C PHE A 155 -7.49 7.52 -37.85
N LYS A 156 -8.04 7.50 -39.07
CA LYS A 156 -9.25 6.75 -39.45
C LYS A 156 -10.44 6.97 -38.51
N GLY A 157 -10.65 8.21 -38.08
CA GLY A 157 -11.74 8.59 -37.18
C GLY A 157 -11.46 8.40 -35.69
N LYS A 158 -10.23 8.03 -35.30
CA LYS A 158 -9.79 7.93 -33.90
C LYS A 158 -9.00 9.15 -33.45
N ILE A 159 -8.95 9.36 -32.13
CA ILE A 159 -8.26 10.47 -31.49
C ILE A 159 -6.91 9.98 -30.93
N PRO A 160 -5.76 10.46 -31.43
CA PRO A 160 -4.47 10.11 -30.86
C PRO A 160 -4.24 10.82 -29.52
N LEU A 161 -4.14 10.02 -28.46
CA LEU A 161 -3.73 10.44 -27.12
C LEU A 161 -2.27 10.06 -26.91
N SER A 162 -1.45 11.01 -26.47
CA SER A 162 -0.07 10.76 -26.04
C SER A 162 0.15 11.37 -24.65
N ILE A 163 0.83 10.65 -23.77
CA ILE A 163 1.07 11.05 -22.39
C ILE A 163 2.57 10.88 -22.11
N ARG A 164 3.23 11.96 -21.70
CA ARG A 164 4.59 11.92 -21.16
C ARG A 164 4.51 11.86 -19.65
N VAL A 165 5.22 10.94 -19.03
CA VAL A 165 5.43 10.87 -17.58
C VAL A 165 6.92 10.95 -17.26
N ASP A 166 7.28 11.47 -16.10
CA ASP A 166 8.67 11.70 -15.74
C ASP A 166 8.87 11.65 -14.22
N ASN A 167 9.71 10.73 -13.75
CA ASN A 167 10.12 10.59 -12.35
C ASN A 167 11.60 10.96 -12.16
N SER A 168 12.18 11.77 -13.05
CA SER A 168 13.53 12.31 -12.88
C SER A 168 13.68 12.94 -11.50
N ARG A 169 14.83 12.67 -10.87
CA ARG A 169 15.24 13.27 -9.59
C ARG A 169 15.09 14.78 -9.63
N ASP A 170 14.48 15.35 -8.61
CA ASP A 170 14.21 16.77 -8.53
C ASP A 170 14.11 17.21 -7.07
N LEU A 171 15.12 17.96 -6.61
CA LEU A 171 15.20 18.43 -5.22
C LEU A 171 14.07 19.42 -4.88
N GLU A 172 13.49 20.09 -5.88
CA GLU A 172 12.39 21.04 -5.69
C GLU A 172 11.01 20.37 -5.84
N MET A 173 10.95 19.04 -5.79
CA MET A 173 9.73 18.24 -5.82
C MET A 173 9.68 17.29 -4.63
N ILE A 174 8.51 17.19 -3.97
CA ILE A 174 8.27 16.14 -2.97
C ILE A 174 7.81 14.83 -3.64
N PRO A 175 8.22 13.64 -3.14
CA PRO A 175 9.13 13.39 -2.00
C PRO A 175 10.62 13.50 -2.35
N SER A 176 11.45 13.63 -1.30
CA SER A 176 12.90 13.52 -1.40
C SER A 176 13.34 12.13 -1.85
N ASP A 177 14.36 12.07 -2.71
CA ASP A 177 15.06 10.83 -3.07
C ASP A 177 15.88 10.23 -1.90
N LEU A 178 16.02 10.93 -0.77
CA LEU A 178 16.57 10.36 0.48
C LEU A 178 15.58 9.41 1.16
N SER A 179 14.32 9.36 0.72
CA SER A 179 13.28 8.52 1.30
C SER A 179 13.58 7.02 1.15
N ASP A 180 13.13 6.22 2.13
CA ASP A 180 13.33 4.77 2.12
C ASP A 180 12.29 4.03 1.26
N PHE A 181 11.93 4.59 0.09
CA PHE A 181 11.03 4.00 -0.89
C PHE A 181 11.32 4.56 -2.30
N ASN A 182 10.95 3.84 -3.36
CA ASN A 182 11.17 4.29 -4.73
C ASN A 182 10.20 5.42 -5.12
N VAL A 183 10.72 6.49 -5.73
CA VAL A 183 9.90 7.51 -6.41
C VAL A 183 9.53 6.99 -7.80
N TYR A 184 8.47 6.19 -7.86
CA TYR A 184 8.04 5.49 -9.07
C TYR A 184 7.55 6.42 -10.17
N GLY A 185 7.59 5.93 -11.41
CA GLY A 185 6.94 6.59 -12.53
C GLY A 185 6.19 5.65 -13.45
N GLY A 186 5.34 6.24 -14.28
CA GLY A 186 4.33 5.53 -15.05
C GLY A 186 2.91 5.99 -14.75
N ILE A 187 1.98 5.46 -15.51
CA ILE A 187 0.54 5.59 -15.25
C ILE A 187 0.15 4.37 -14.41
N TYR A 188 0.58 4.39 -13.14
CA TYR A 188 0.53 3.22 -12.25
C TYR A 188 -0.76 3.10 -11.44
N ARG A 189 -1.67 4.07 -11.54
CA ARG A 189 -3.09 3.89 -11.18
C ARG A 189 -3.94 4.07 -12.42
N HIS A 190 -5.23 3.73 -12.32
CA HIS A 190 -6.12 3.72 -13.48
C HIS A 190 -6.25 5.10 -14.13
N LEU A 191 -6.37 5.09 -15.45
CA LEU A 191 -6.74 6.24 -16.26
C LEU A 191 -8.15 6.04 -16.81
N ASN A 192 -9.03 6.99 -16.49
CA ASN A 192 -10.44 6.91 -16.81
C ASN A 192 -10.83 7.95 -17.87
N LEU A 193 -11.49 7.52 -18.94
CA LEU A 193 -12.22 8.38 -19.85
C LEU A 193 -13.62 8.62 -19.26
N LYS A 194 -13.99 9.89 -19.04
CA LYS A 194 -15.29 10.26 -18.47
C LYS A 194 -16.05 11.17 -19.42
N TYR A 195 -17.30 10.83 -19.69
CA TYR A 195 -18.25 11.74 -20.35
C TYR A 195 -19.17 12.37 -19.31
N VAL A 196 -19.30 13.69 -19.34
CA VAL A 196 -20.19 14.43 -18.44
C VAL A 196 -21.03 15.43 -19.24
N PRO A 197 -22.27 15.72 -18.81
CA PRO A 197 -23.07 16.77 -19.44
C PRO A 197 -22.50 18.16 -19.15
N GLN A 198 -23.09 19.19 -19.78
CA GLN A 198 -22.66 20.59 -19.67
C GLN A 198 -22.69 21.14 -18.23
N THR A 199 -23.52 20.56 -17.34
CA THR A 199 -23.56 20.91 -15.91
C THR A 199 -23.24 19.66 -15.08
N ALA A 200 -22.09 19.67 -14.41
CA ALA A 200 -21.60 18.54 -13.63
C ALA A 200 -20.95 18.99 -12.32
N LEU A 201 -20.91 18.10 -11.32
CA LEU A 201 -20.16 18.35 -10.09
C LEU A 201 -18.71 17.91 -10.24
N GLU A 202 -17.81 18.73 -9.74
CA GLU A 202 -16.42 18.35 -9.47
C GLU A 202 -16.35 17.49 -8.21
N ARG A 203 -17.09 17.87 -7.16
CA ARG A 203 -17.01 17.23 -5.84
C ARG A 203 -18.28 17.43 -5.02
N VAL A 204 -18.57 16.47 -4.17
CA VAL A 204 -19.58 16.56 -3.10
C VAL A 204 -18.87 16.27 -1.77
N PHE A 205 -19.04 17.16 -0.81
CA PHE A 205 -18.49 17.01 0.54
C PHE A 205 -19.64 16.70 1.51
N VAL A 206 -19.48 15.62 2.25
CA VAL A 206 -20.47 15.08 3.19
C VAL A 206 -19.87 15.08 4.60
N GLU A 207 -20.26 16.06 5.41
CA GLU A 207 -19.83 16.16 6.79
C GLU A 207 -20.83 15.45 7.70
N ALA A 208 -20.52 14.23 8.11
CA ALA A 208 -21.33 13.47 9.05
C ALA A 208 -20.79 13.60 10.48
N SER A 209 -21.60 14.17 11.37
CA SER A 209 -21.28 14.34 12.79
C SER A 209 -22.28 13.60 13.68
N VAL A 210 -21.78 13.10 14.81
CA VAL A 210 -22.58 12.44 15.84
C VAL A 210 -21.90 12.64 17.20
N GLY A 211 -22.70 12.83 18.25
CA GLY A 211 -22.18 12.88 19.63
C GLY A 211 -21.67 11.52 20.09
N GLY A 212 -20.86 11.51 21.16
CA GLY A 212 -20.35 10.26 21.75
C GLY A 212 -21.43 9.30 22.28
N ASP A 213 -22.67 9.78 22.46
CA ASP A 213 -23.83 8.96 22.84
C ASP A 213 -24.57 8.30 21.65
N GLY A 214 -24.21 8.66 20.41
CA GLY A 214 -24.74 8.07 19.19
C GLY A 214 -26.21 8.37 18.89
N LYS A 215 -26.87 9.33 19.58
CA LYS A 215 -28.35 9.43 19.51
C LYS A 215 -28.88 10.23 18.31
N GLN A 216 -28.14 11.24 17.86
CA GLN A 216 -28.57 12.12 16.76
C GLN A 216 -27.38 12.39 15.83
N GLY A 217 -27.54 11.95 14.58
CA GLY A 217 -26.61 12.23 13.50
C GLY A 217 -27.05 13.46 12.70
N VAL A 218 -26.09 14.27 12.31
CA VAL A 218 -26.26 15.44 11.45
C VAL A 218 -25.35 15.26 10.23
N VAL A 219 -25.90 15.45 9.04
CA VAL A 219 -25.13 15.43 7.78
C VAL A 219 -25.26 16.78 7.11
N ASN A 220 -24.17 17.55 7.04
CA ASN A 220 -24.12 18.77 6.24
C ASN A 220 -23.56 18.43 4.85
N VAL A 221 -24.18 18.95 3.80
CA VAL A 221 -23.80 18.62 2.43
C VAL A 221 -23.55 19.89 1.64
N ARG A 222 -22.38 19.95 1.01
CA ARG A 222 -21.99 20.99 0.06
C ARG A 222 -21.42 20.35 -1.21
N GLY A 223 -21.55 21.03 -2.34
CA GLY A 223 -21.03 20.59 -3.63
C GLY A 223 -20.20 21.66 -4.32
N ARG A 224 -19.37 21.26 -5.27
CA ARG A 224 -18.63 22.15 -6.16
C ARG A 224 -18.91 21.75 -7.61
N LEU A 225 -19.35 22.69 -8.43
CA LEU A 225 -19.53 22.49 -9.87
C LEU A 225 -18.19 22.47 -10.59
N MET A 226 -18.12 21.72 -11.69
CA MET A 226 -16.96 21.78 -12.59
C MET A 226 -16.79 23.22 -13.12
N PRO A 227 -15.54 23.72 -13.29
CA PRO A 227 -15.30 25.10 -13.75
C PRO A 227 -15.93 25.44 -15.10
N PHE A 228 -16.06 24.47 -16.01
CA PHE A 228 -16.72 24.65 -17.31
C PHE A 228 -18.26 24.67 -17.22
N SER A 229 -18.84 24.30 -16.06
CA SER A 229 -20.29 24.18 -15.96
C SER A 229 -20.96 25.52 -16.19
N ALA A 230 -21.90 25.56 -17.13
CA ALA A 230 -22.71 26.74 -17.37
C ALA A 230 -23.51 27.08 -16.10
N GLN A 231 -23.37 28.32 -15.61
CA GLN A 231 -24.09 28.84 -14.43
C GLN A 231 -25.53 29.25 -14.77
N THR A 232 -26.29 28.38 -15.44
CA THR A 232 -27.69 28.65 -15.84
C THR A 232 -28.59 27.47 -15.49
N ASN A 233 -29.88 27.76 -15.35
CA ASN A 233 -30.96 26.94 -14.75
C ASN A 233 -30.75 25.41 -14.69
N PHE A 234 -30.36 24.92 -13.51
CA PHE A 234 -30.42 23.50 -13.15
C PHE A 234 -31.22 23.28 -11.86
N GLU A 235 -31.63 22.04 -11.64
CA GLU A 235 -32.26 21.56 -10.41
C GLU A 235 -31.35 20.54 -9.74
N VAL A 236 -31.35 20.51 -8.40
CA VAL A 236 -30.60 19.54 -7.61
C VAL A 236 -31.57 18.72 -6.78
N GLU A 237 -31.34 17.40 -6.74
CA GLU A 237 -32.00 16.48 -5.83
C GLU A 237 -30.96 15.67 -5.07
N THR A 238 -31.11 15.55 -3.76
CA THR A 238 -30.24 14.75 -2.90
C THR A 238 -31.05 13.66 -2.20
N GLN A 239 -30.59 12.42 -2.29
CA GLN A 239 -31.23 11.26 -1.67
C GLN A 239 -30.25 10.56 -0.72
N LEU A 240 -30.62 10.47 0.55
CA LEU A 240 -29.85 9.78 1.58
C LEU A 240 -30.34 8.35 1.76
N TYR A 241 -29.44 7.39 1.62
CA TYR A 241 -29.67 5.96 1.81
C TYR A 241 -28.97 5.48 3.09
N ASP A 242 -29.65 4.62 3.85
CA ASP A 242 -29.07 3.90 4.98
C ASP A 242 -28.19 2.71 4.55
N PRO A 243 -27.45 2.08 5.48
CA PRO A 243 -26.60 0.92 5.18
C PRO A 243 -27.34 -0.31 4.64
N ALA A 244 -28.67 -0.37 4.78
CA ALA A 244 -29.50 -1.44 4.20
C ALA A 244 -29.98 -1.11 2.78
N GLY A 245 -29.57 0.05 2.23
CA GLY A 245 -29.95 0.50 0.89
C GLY A 245 -31.32 1.17 0.82
N LYS A 246 -31.93 1.54 1.95
CA LYS A 246 -33.23 2.22 1.98
C LYS A 246 -33.06 3.75 1.97
N ILE A 247 -33.84 4.43 1.14
CA ILE A 247 -33.95 5.90 1.18
C ILE A 247 -34.56 6.32 2.51
N VAL A 248 -33.82 7.07 3.31
CA VAL A 248 -34.30 7.61 4.59
C VAL A 248 -34.80 9.05 4.46
N GLN A 249 -34.22 9.85 3.56
CA GLN A 249 -34.60 11.24 3.30
C GLN A 249 -34.30 11.65 1.86
N THR A 250 -35.12 12.55 1.30
CA THR A 250 -34.92 13.19 -0.01
C THR A 250 -35.10 14.69 0.13
N GLN A 251 -34.23 15.48 -0.49
CA GLN A 251 -34.30 16.94 -0.51
C GLN A 251 -34.11 17.50 -1.91
N GLN A 252 -34.67 18.68 -2.15
CA GLN A 252 -34.46 19.48 -3.37
C GLN A 252 -33.92 20.85 -2.96
N PRO A 253 -32.61 20.97 -2.75
CA PRO A 253 -32.02 22.20 -2.22
C PRO A 253 -32.19 23.38 -3.17
N GLN A 254 -32.46 24.55 -2.59
CA GLN A 254 -32.42 25.82 -3.30
C GLN A 254 -30.96 26.29 -3.36
N VAL A 255 -30.36 26.18 -4.54
CA VAL A 255 -28.94 26.48 -4.76
C VAL A 255 -28.76 27.83 -5.45
N ASN A 256 -27.67 28.54 -5.12
CA ASN A 256 -27.28 29.75 -5.84
C ASN A 256 -26.67 29.37 -7.19
N LYS A 257 -27.48 29.48 -8.25
CA LYS A 257 -27.12 29.06 -9.62
C LYS A 257 -25.93 29.83 -10.23
N GLY A 258 -25.54 30.97 -9.66
CA GLY A 258 -24.36 31.75 -10.07
C GLY A 258 -23.07 31.44 -9.30
N ALA A 259 -23.09 30.47 -8.37
CA ALA A 259 -21.93 30.10 -7.57
C ALA A 259 -21.35 28.75 -8.03
N LEU A 260 -20.02 28.60 -7.96
CA LEU A 260 -19.36 27.31 -8.16
C LEU A 260 -19.53 26.39 -6.95
N ASN A 261 -19.45 26.96 -5.74
CA ASN A 261 -19.72 26.24 -4.50
C ASN A 261 -21.20 26.35 -4.16
N LEU A 262 -21.82 25.21 -3.90
CA LEU A 262 -23.25 25.06 -3.67
C LEU A 262 -23.48 24.48 -2.26
N GLU A 263 -24.47 25.03 -1.56
CA GLU A 263 -24.96 24.48 -0.30
C GLU A 263 -26.19 23.61 -0.57
N PHE A 264 -26.15 22.33 -0.18
CA PHE A 264 -27.26 21.39 -0.37
C PHE A 264 -28.09 21.19 0.90
N GLY A 265 -27.69 21.78 2.02
CA GLY A 265 -28.42 21.76 3.27
C GLY A 265 -28.01 20.61 4.20
N GLN A 266 -28.93 20.24 5.09
CA GLN A 266 -28.67 19.35 6.21
C GLN A 266 -29.68 18.20 6.28
N PHE A 267 -29.19 17.00 6.58
CA PHE A 267 -30.00 15.83 6.92
C PHE A 267 -29.90 15.51 8.41
N LEU A 268 -31.01 15.09 9.01
CA LEU A 268 -31.09 14.68 10.42
C LEU A 268 -31.44 13.20 10.51
N VAL A 269 -30.53 12.41 11.08
CA VAL A 269 -30.71 10.96 11.25
C VAL A 269 -30.86 10.63 12.73
N LYS A 270 -32.03 10.13 13.13
CA LYS A 270 -32.25 9.68 14.52
C LYS A 270 -31.64 8.30 14.69
N LYS A 271 -30.83 8.11 15.75
CA LYS A 271 -30.14 6.85 16.07
C LYS A 271 -29.41 6.26 14.83
N PRO A 272 -28.44 6.99 14.25
CA PRO A 272 -27.69 6.49 13.10
C PRO A 272 -26.96 5.19 13.45
N GLN A 273 -26.81 4.31 12.47
CA GLN A 273 -25.87 3.19 12.60
C GLN A 273 -24.45 3.75 12.60
N LEU A 274 -23.67 3.43 13.63
CA LEU A 274 -22.32 3.97 13.79
C LEU A 274 -21.32 3.12 13.03
N TRP A 275 -20.43 3.77 12.28
CA TRP A 275 -19.27 3.15 11.68
C TRP A 275 -18.22 2.85 12.77
N SER A 276 -17.65 1.65 12.70
CA SER A 276 -16.52 1.21 13.54
C SER A 276 -15.80 0.02 12.88
N PRO A 277 -14.60 -0.36 13.36
CA PRO A 277 -13.89 -1.52 12.83
C PRO A 277 -14.67 -2.85 12.83
N ASP A 278 -15.53 -3.06 13.82
CA ASP A 278 -16.32 -4.29 13.95
C ASP A 278 -17.70 -4.17 13.27
N GLN A 279 -18.17 -2.95 13.02
CA GLN A 279 -19.43 -2.64 12.36
C GLN A 279 -19.21 -1.47 11.38
N PRO A 280 -18.66 -1.72 10.17
CA PRO A 280 -18.38 -0.69 9.18
C PRO A 280 -19.65 -0.24 8.45
N ALA A 281 -20.59 0.37 9.18
CA ALA A 281 -21.85 0.83 8.63
C ALA A 281 -21.66 2.07 7.73
N LEU A 282 -21.99 1.93 6.44
CA LEU A 282 -21.81 2.98 5.43
C LEU A 282 -23.16 3.48 4.90
N TYR A 283 -23.34 4.79 4.93
CA TYR A 283 -24.46 5.50 4.31
C TYR A 283 -24.05 5.96 2.92
N ARG A 284 -25.04 6.29 2.09
CA ARG A 284 -24.81 6.73 0.71
C ARG A 284 -25.68 7.94 0.40
N LEU A 285 -25.06 9.00 -0.07
CA LEU A 285 -25.73 10.20 -0.56
C LEU A 285 -25.65 10.22 -2.08
N VAL A 286 -26.81 10.28 -2.73
CA VAL A 286 -26.91 10.41 -4.18
C VAL A 286 -27.32 11.84 -4.51
N THR A 287 -26.47 12.58 -5.20
CA THR A 287 -26.74 13.94 -5.67
C THR A 287 -27.00 13.92 -7.17
N THR A 288 -28.16 14.40 -7.60
CA THR A 288 -28.58 14.45 -8.99
C THR A 288 -28.73 15.89 -9.45
N ILE A 289 -28.04 16.28 -10.53
CA ILE A 289 -28.26 17.55 -11.24
C ILE A 289 -29.08 17.28 -12.49
N LYS A 290 -30.15 18.05 -12.69
CA LYS A 290 -30.97 18.05 -13.91
C LYS A 290 -30.86 19.41 -14.59
N SER A 291 -30.43 19.43 -15.85
CA SER A 291 -30.24 20.67 -16.63
C SER A 291 -30.51 20.38 -18.11
N ASN A 292 -31.33 21.21 -18.78
CA ASN A 292 -31.62 21.10 -20.22
C ASN A 292 -32.01 19.67 -20.70
N GLY A 293 -32.74 18.91 -19.87
CA GLY A 293 -33.13 17.52 -20.17
C GLY A 293 -32.01 16.48 -20.00
N GLN A 294 -30.80 16.89 -19.60
CA GLN A 294 -29.68 16.03 -19.23
C GLN A 294 -29.61 15.82 -17.72
N VAL A 295 -28.99 14.71 -17.31
CA VAL A 295 -28.85 14.32 -15.91
C VAL A 295 -27.39 13.99 -15.61
N PHE A 296 -26.87 14.56 -14.53
CA PHE A 296 -25.62 14.17 -13.90
C PHE A 296 -25.93 13.60 -12.51
N LYS A 297 -25.23 12.54 -12.10
CA LYS A 297 -25.47 11.87 -10.83
C LYS A 297 -24.13 11.52 -10.17
N GLU A 298 -23.92 12.04 -8.97
CA GLU A 298 -22.75 11.73 -8.13
C GLU A 298 -23.19 10.94 -6.91
N GLU A 299 -22.37 9.97 -6.52
CA GLU A 299 -22.59 9.15 -5.33
C GLU A 299 -21.45 9.35 -4.34
N SER A 300 -21.80 9.65 -3.08
CA SER A 300 -20.84 9.82 -1.99
C SER A 300 -21.15 8.84 -0.86
N VAL A 301 -20.17 8.02 -0.52
CA VAL A 301 -20.23 7.08 0.61
C VAL A 301 -19.65 7.76 1.85
N PHE A 302 -20.27 7.57 3.01
CA PHE A 302 -19.82 8.15 4.28
C PHE A 302 -20.29 7.30 5.48
N GLY A 303 -19.86 7.65 6.70
CA GLY A 303 -20.30 6.96 7.92
C GLY A 303 -20.33 7.87 9.16
N PHE A 304 -21.25 7.57 10.08
CA PHE A 304 -21.32 8.27 11.37
C PHE A 304 -20.35 7.66 12.36
N ARG A 305 -19.37 8.43 12.81
CA ARG A 305 -18.47 8.03 13.91
C ARG A 305 -18.06 9.24 14.73
N HIS A 306 -17.76 9.01 16.00
CA HIS A 306 -17.18 10.01 16.89
C HIS A 306 -15.78 9.56 17.31
N VAL A 307 -14.78 10.40 17.07
CA VAL A 307 -13.37 10.12 17.39
C VAL A 307 -12.86 11.10 18.42
N ALA A 308 -12.08 10.64 19.38
CA ALA A 308 -11.45 11.51 20.37
C ALA A 308 -10.08 10.99 20.80
N PHE A 309 -9.07 11.84 20.72
CA PHE A 309 -7.78 11.63 21.35
C PHE A 309 -7.82 12.26 22.74
N LYS A 310 -7.65 11.46 23.80
CA LYS A 310 -7.55 12.03 25.15
C LYS A 310 -6.18 12.67 25.33
N GLU A 311 -6.17 13.85 25.94
CA GLU A 311 -4.92 14.49 26.33
C GLU A 311 -4.20 13.59 27.33
N LYS A 312 -2.91 13.31 27.08
CA LYS A 312 -2.08 12.38 27.86
C LYS A 312 -2.75 11.02 28.09
N GLY A 313 -3.55 10.55 27.12
CA GLY A 313 -4.37 9.36 27.30
C GLY A 313 -4.70 8.64 25.98
N PRO A 314 -5.63 7.68 26.02
CA PRO A 314 -5.88 6.77 24.92
C PRO A 314 -6.79 7.38 23.84
N PHE A 315 -6.99 6.62 22.77
CA PHE A 315 -7.94 6.91 21.71
C PHE A 315 -9.33 6.34 22.06
N LEU A 316 -10.38 7.12 21.80
CA LEU A 316 -11.77 6.70 21.91
C LEU A 316 -12.47 6.74 20.55
N LEU A 317 -13.20 5.67 20.24
CA LEU A 317 -14.13 5.58 19.12
C LEU A 317 -15.54 5.35 19.66
N ASN A 318 -16.50 6.17 19.24
CA ASN A 318 -17.91 6.08 19.64
C ASN A 318 -18.08 5.99 21.17
N GLY A 319 -17.30 6.82 21.89
CA GLY A 319 -17.32 6.92 23.35
C GLY A 319 -16.56 5.82 24.11
N LYS A 320 -16.01 4.81 23.42
CA LYS A 320 -15.29 3.68 24.04
C LYS A 320 -13.81 3.71 23.69
N ARG A 321 -12.96 3.27 24.63
CA ARG A 321 -11.53 3.11 24.35
C ARG A 321 -11.33 2.07 23.27
N LEU A 322 -10.53 2.41 22.27
CA LEU A 322 -10.06 1.48 21.25
C LEU A 322 -8.54 1.61 21.17
N LEU A 323 -7.83 0.51 21.38
CA LEU A 323 -6.40 0.45 21.07
C LEU A 323 -6.24 0.36 19.54
N LEU A 324 -5.54 1.32 18.94
CA LEU A 324 -5.20 1.27 17.52
C LEU A 324 -4.15 0.18 17.29
N ARG A 325 -4.55 -0.85 16.54
CA ARG A 325 -3.77 -2.03 16.15
C ARG A 325 -3.36 -1.85 14.70
N GLY A 326 -2.27 -1.10 14.54
CA GLY A 326 -1.92 -0.49 13.27
C GLY A 326 -0.88 -1.24 12.46
N THR A 327 -0.89 -0.98 11.16
CA THR A 327 0.21 -1.31 10.24
C THR A 327 0.44 -0.17 9.24
N HIS A 328 1.35 -0.37 8.29
CA HIS A 328 1.57 0.52 7.15
C HIS A 328 1.56 -0.26 5.83
N ARG A 329 1.40 0.45 4.73
CA ARG A 329 1.62 -0.10 3.39
C ARG A 329 2.25 0.92 2.45
N HIS A 330 3.01 0.42 1.49
CA HIS A 330 3.37 1.15 0.27
C HIS A 330 2.56 0.62 -0.92
N GLU A 331 2.36 1.48 -1.92
CA GLU A 331 1.88 1.04 -3.24
C GLU A 331 3.02 0.38 -4.00
N ASP A 332 3.26 -0.87 -3.65
CA ASP A 332 4.38 -1.64 -4.16
C ASP A 332 4.07 -3.15 -4.09
N HIS A 333 4.28 -3.89 -5.17
CA HIS A 333 4.07 -5.33 -5.20
C HIS A 333 4.99 -6.04 -6.19
N ALA A 334 5.23 -7.33 -5.95
CA ALA A 334 6.08 -8.19 -6.77
C ALA A 334 5.66 -8.14 -8.25
N GLY A 335 6.64 -7.94 -9.13
CA GLY A 335 6.45 -7.93 -10.58
C GLY A 335 5.73 -6.71 -11.17
N VAL A 336 5.17 -5.80 -10.36
CA VAL A 336 4.39 -4.65 -10.85
C VAL A 336 4.77 -3.29 -10.23
N ALA A 337 5.62 -3.28 -9.20
CA ALA A 337 5.94 -2.05 -8.46
C ALA A 337 4.64 -1.33 -8.02
N ALA A 338 4.46 -0.04 -8.35
CA ALA A 338 3.25 0.72 -8.01
C ALA A 338 2.00 0.35 -8.81
N ALA A 339 2.12 -0.42 -9.90
CA ALA A 339 1.00 -0.74 -10.80
C ALA A 339 0.10 -1.87 -10.26
N MET A 340 -0.31 -1.75 -9.01
CA MET A 340 -1.20 -2.72 -8.36
C MET A 340 -2.60 -2.64 -8.96
N THR A 341 -3.20 -3.81 -9.17
CA THR A 341 -4.61 -3.95 -9.56
C THR A 341 -5.55 -3.80 -8.37
N ASP A 342 -6.84 -3.54 -8.64
CA ASP A 342 -7.87 -3.48 -7.60
C ASP A 342 -7.95 -4.78 -6.79
N ASP A 343 -7.77 -5.94 -7.45
CA ASP A 343 -7.82 -7.26 -6.81
C ASP A 343 -6.63 -7.46 -5.87
N GLN A 344 -5.42 -7.05 -6.28
CA GLN A 344 -4.24 -7.09 -5.41
C GLN A 344 -4.41 -6.16 -4.21
N ILE A 345 -4.96 -4.95 -4.41
CA ILE A 345 -5.27 -4.03 -3.32
C ILE A 345 -6.26 -4.68 -2.36
N LEU A 346 -7.39 -5.21 -2.86
CA LEU A 346 -8.41 -5.82 -2.02
C LEU A 346 -7.89 -7.05 -1.27
N GLN A 347 -7.09 -7.89 -1.92
CA GLN A 347 -6.45 -9.05 -1.30
C GLN A 347 -5.53 -8.61 -0.16
N GLU A 348 -4.68 -7.60 -0.38
CA GLU A 348 -3.79 -7.07 0.65
C GLU A 348 -4.57 -6.53 1.86
N MET A 349 -5.58 -5.70 1.61
CA MET A 349 -6.40 -5.11 2.66
C MET A 349 -7.20 -6.17 3.44
N THR A 350 -7.65 -7.23 2.75
CA THR A 350 -8.31 -8.38 3.40
C THR A 350 -7.33 -9.14 4.27
N LEU A 351 -6.09 -9.37 3.81
CA LEU A 351 -5.06 -10.04 4.63
C LEU A 351 -4.75 -9.24 5.90
N MET A 352 -4.72 -7.90 5.83
CA MET A 352 -4.59 -7.04 7.01
C MET A 352 -5.78 -7.21 7.97
N LYS A 353 -7.01 -7.18 7.46
CA LYS A 353 -8.22 -7.36 8.28
C LYS A 353 -8.22 -8.74 8.96
N ASP A 354 -7.86 -9.78 8.22
CA ASP A 354 -7.73 -11.16 8.72
C ASP A 354 -6.61 -11.31 9.77
N MET A 355 -5.63 -10.41 9.78
CA MET A 355 -4.59 -10.33 10.82
C MET A 355 -5.08 -9.63 12.09
N GLY A 356 -6.25 -8.97 12.05
CA GLY A 356 -6.83 -8.20 13.16
C GLY A 356 -6.47 -6.72 13.16
N VAL A 357 -5.97 -6.19 12.04
CA VAL A 357 -5.70 -4.76 11.87
C VAL A 357 -6.99 -3.95 11.98
N ASN A 358 -6.95 -2.85 12.72
CA ASN A 358 -8.04 -1.88 12.81
C ASN A 358 -7.60 -0.43 12.50
N PHE A 359 -6.32 -0.22 12.21
CA PHE A 359 -5.73 1.07 11.89
C PHE A 359 -4.63 0.90 10.84
N ILE A 360 -4.47 1.88 9.95
CA ILE A 360 -3.38 1.89 8.97
C ILE A 360 -2.88 3.32 8.77
N ARG A 361 -1.56 3.46 8.67
CA ARG A 361 -0.96 4.66 8.09
C ARG A 361 -0.52 4.34 6.66
N LEU A 362 -1.02 5.10 5.69
CA LEU A 362 -0.90 4.82 4.27
C LEU A 362 0.47 5.25 3.69
N GLY A 363 1.55 4.74 4.29
CA GLY A 363 2.91 5.06 3.85
C GLY A 363 3.19 6.55 4.00
N HIS A 364 3.73 7.16 2.94
CA HIS A 364 4.19 8.55 2.94
C HIS A 364 3.55 9.39 1.83
N TYR A 365 2.31 9.07 1.45
CA TYR A 365 1.60 9.77 0.39
C TYR A 365 0.12 9.39 0.40
N GLN A 366 -0.69 10.19 -0.31
CA GLN A 366 -2.04 9.81 -0.67
C GLN A 366 -2.04 8.50 -1.47
N GLN A 367 -2.90 7.55 -1.11
CA GLN A 367 -3.03 6.27 -1.82
C GLN A 367 -4.25 6.25 -2.75
N SER A 368 -4.35 5.21 -3.57
CA SER A 368 -5.50 4.97 -4.43
C SER A 368 -6.78 4.98 -3.59
N ARG A 369 -7.83 5.64 -4.10
CA ARG A 369 -9.17 5.59 -3.52
C ARG A 369 -9.65 4.18 -3.22
N LYS A 370 -9.17 3.17 -3.98
CA LYS A 370 -9.53 1.77 -3.77
C LYS A 370 -9.09 1.25 -2.40
N VAL A 371 -7.97 1.75 -1.88
CA VAL A 371 -7.48 1.46 -0.53
C VAL A 371 -8.41 2.06 0.51
N LEU A 372 -8.85 3.32 0.32
CA LEU A 372 -9.75 4.00 1.26
C LEU A 372 -11.15 3.38 1.25
N GLU A 373 -11.67 2.99 0.08
CA GLU A 373 -12.90 2.20 -0.06
C GLU A 373 -12.80 0.85 0.68
N ALA A 374 -11.65 0.18 0.58
CA ALA A 374 -11.39 -1.05 1.33
C ALA A 374 -11.32 -0.79 2.84
N CYS A 375 -10.66 0.29 3.29
CA CYS A 375 -10.62 0.68 4.70
C CYS A 375 -12.01 0.97 5.26
N ASP A 376 -12.84 1.70 4.52
CA ASP A 376 -14.21 2.02 4.91
C ASP A 376 -15.07 0.76 5.05
N SER A 377 -14.97 -0.17 4.10
CA SER A 377 -15.78 -1.40 4.05
C SER A 377 -15.30 -2.49 5.00
N LEU A 378 -13.98 -2.63 5.22
CA LEU A 378 -13.40 -3.59 6.15
C LEU A 378 -13.33 -3.07 7.59
N GLY A 379 -13.59 -1.78 7.81
CA GLY A 379 -13.50 -1.17 9.13
C GLY A 379 -12.05 -1.04 9.61
N ILE A 380 -11.25 -0.26 8.89
CA ILE A 380 -9.87 0.07 9.23
C ILE A 380 -9.75 1.59 9.28
N LEU A 381 -9.34 2.14 10.41
CA LEU A 381 -9.08 3.58 10.59
C LEU A 381 -7.82 4.00 9.83
N VAL A 382 -7.75 5.25 9.37
CA VAL A 382 -6.69 5.73 8.47
C VAL A 382 -6.01 6.99 9.00
N TRP A 383 -4.67 6.98 8.96
CA TRP A 383 -3.79 8.14 8.81
C TRP A 383 -3.31 8.17 7.36
N GLU A 384 -3.55 9.26 6.64
CA GLU A 384 -2.99 9.49 5.30
C GLU A 384 -2.21 10.82 5.27
N GLU A 385 -1.09 10.89 4.55
CA GLU A 385 -0.17 12.04 4.61
C GLU A 385 0.34 12.52 3.25
N ILE A 386 0.79 13.77 3.18
CA ILE A 386 1.50 14.28 2.00
C ILE A 386 2.96 13.80 1.95
N PRO A 387 3.58 13.71 0.76
CA PRO A 387 4.94 13.21 0.61
C PRO A 387 6.05 14.18 1.00
N TRP A 388 5.81 15.10 1.95
CA TRP A 388 6.88 15.88 2.55
C TRP A 388 7.70 15.00 3.51
N CYS A 389 8.58 14.19 2.93
CA CYS A 389 9.35 13.16 3.61
C CYS A 389 10.85 13.41 3.42
N ARG A 390 11.56 13.70 4.54
CA ARG A 390 13.01 14.02 4.59
C ARG A 390 13.42 15.26 3.79
N GLY A 391 14.73 15.44 3.60
CA GLY A 391 15.35 16.42 2.69
C GLY A 391 15.54 17.82 3.27
N GLY A 392 14.57 18.31 4.04
CA GLY A 392 14.50 19.69 4.52
C GLY A 392 13.32 20.43 3.89
N LEU A 393 13.52 21.66 3.41
CA LEU A 393 12.48 22.48 2.80
C LEU A 393 13.03 23.20 1.57
N GLY A 394 12.38 22.99 0.42
CA GLY A 394 12.71 23.66 -0.84
C GLY A 394 12.10 25.06 -0.98
N GLY A 395 12.23 25.62 -2.18
CA GLY A 395 11.71 26.93 -2.55
C GLY A 395 10.20 26.99 -2.74
N GLU A 396 9.74 28.03 -3.44
CA GLU A 396 8.31 28.30 -3.62
C GLU A 396 7.57 27.17 -4.37
N VAL A 397 8.18 26.60 -5.41
CA VAL A 397 7.59 25.51 -6.21
C VAL A 397 7.34 24.27 -5.36
N TYR A 398 8.33 23.89 -4.54
CA TYR A 398 8.22 22.79 -3.56
C TYR A 398 7.08 23.03 -2.56
N GLN A 399 7.04 24.24 -1.99
CA GLN A 399 6.04 24.60 -0.97
C GLN A 399 4.62 24.69 -1.54
N LEU A 400 4.47 25.17 -2.77
CA LEU A 400 3.20 25.19 -3.48
C LEU A 400 2.74 23.77 -3.84
N GLN A 401 3.66 22.86 -4.19
CA GLN A 401 3.32 21.44 -4.34
C GLN A 401 2.79 20.85 -3.05
N GLY A 402 3.47 21.01 -1.91
CA GLY A 402 3.01 20.46 -0.63
C GLY A 402 1.63 20.97 -0.21
N LYS A 403 1.36 22.28 -0.38
CA LYS A 403 0.04 22.88 -0.12
C LYS A 403 -1.04 22.33 -1.06
N ARG A 404 -0.73 22.21 -2.35
CA ARG A 404 -1.65 21.65 -3.36
C ARG A 404 -1.99 20.19 -3.04
N MET A 405 -0.97 19.36 -2.79
CA MET A 405 -1.18 17.93 -2.49
C MET A 405 -1.94 17.73 -1.18
N LEU A 406 -1.71 18.56 -0.15
CA LEU A 406 -2.50 18.51 1.09
C LEU A 406 -3.97 18.87 0.82
N THR A 407 -4.20 19.92 0.03
CA THR A 407 -5.56 20.32 -0.36
C THR A 407 -6.25 19.20 -1.13
N ASN A 408 -5.56 18.63 -2.12
CA ASN A 408 -6.10 17.56 -2.96
C ASN A 408 -6.41 16.30 -2.14
N MET A 409 -5.49 15.84 -1.30
CA MET A 409 -5.71 14.69 -0.42
C MET A 409 -6.93 14.88 0.48
N ILE A 410 -7.00 16.02 1.20
CA ILE A 410 -8.12 16.29 2.10
C ILE A 410 -9.44 16.37 1.33
N GLU A 411 -9.48 17.09 0.21
CA GLU A 411 -10.73 17.25 -0.53
C GLU A 411 -11.19 15.95 -1.21
N GLN A 412 -10.26 15.19 -1.80
CA GLN A 412 -10.57 13.94 -2.50
C GLN A 412 -11.02 12.85 -1.53
N HIS A 413 -10.42 12.79 -0.34
CA HIS A 413 -10.70 11.73 0.64
C HIS A 413 -11.56 12.20 1.83
N TYR A 414 -12.13 13.41 1.77
CA TYR A 414 -12.93 14.03 2.83
C TYR A 414 -14.06 13.15 3.37
N ASN A 415 -14.72 12.40 2.48
CA ASN A 415 -15.95 11.66 2.79
C ASN A 415 -15.69 10.32 3.50
N HIS A 416 -14.45 9.81 3.49
CA HIS A 416 -14.13 8.50 4.03
C HIS A 416 -14.22 8.48 5.57
N PRO A 417 -15.14 7.71 6.18
CA PRO A 417 -15.25 7.61 7.63
C PRO A 417 -14.01 6.98 8.28
N SER A 418 -13.26 6.16 7.55
CA SER A 418 -12.00 5.56 8.01
C SER A 418 -10.96 6.60 8.38
N VAL A 419 -10.87 7.71 7.65
CA VAL A 419 -9.83 8.72 7.88
C VAL A 419 -10.10 9.49 9.18
N ILE A 420 -9.07 9.54 10.03
CA ILE A 420 -9.09 10.28 11.30
C ILE A 420 -7.91 11.25 11.44
N ILE A 421 -6.85 11.08 10.65
CA ILE A 421 -5.64 11.88 10.70
C ILE A 421 -5.20 12.28 9.28
N TRP A 422 -4.89 13.56 9.10
CA TRP A 422 -4.16 14.10 7.95
C TRP A 422 -2.71 14.38 8.35
N GLY A 423 -1.77 13.60 7.82
CA GLY A 423 -0.35 13.75 8.07
C GLY A 423 0.28 14.85 7.21
N LEU A 424 1.14 15.64 7.82
CA LEU A 424 1.77 16.81 7.16
C LEU A 424 3.20 16.54 6.68
N GLY A 425 3.81 15.44 7.14
CA GLY A 425 5.17 15.06 6.78
C GLY A 425 5.77 13.98 7.69
N ASN A 426 6.91 13.46 7.24
CA ASN A 426 7.66 12.40 7.90
C ASN A 426 9.15 12.73 7.92
N GLU A 427 9.78 12.62 9.09
CA GLU A 427 11.24 12.80 9.25
C GLU A 427 11.74 14.12 8.67
N ASN A 428 10.97 15.20 8.85
CA ASN A 428 11.33 16.55 8.39
C ASN A 428 12.55 17.12 9.14
N ASP A 429 13.01 16.43 10.18
CA ASP A 429 14.29 16.67 10.85
C ASP A 429 15.52 16.11 10.10
N TRP A 430 15.31 15.40 8.98
CA TRP A 430 16.36 14.79 8.17
C TRP A 430 16.89 15.80 7.11
N PRO A 431 18.13 16.30 7.23
CA PRO A 431 18.73 17.21 6.25
C PRO A 431 19.36 16.45 5.07
N GLY A 432 19.63 17.14 3.96
CA GLY A 432 20.58 16.63 2.94
C GLY A 432 20.29 17.02 1.50
N ASP A 433 19.07 17.47 1.18
CA ASP A 433 18.73 17.86 -0.19
C ASP A 433 19.17 19.28 -0.54
N PHE A 434 19.30 20.14 0.47
CA PHE A 434 19.63 21.55 0.30
C PHE A 434 20.88 21.93 1.11
N THR A 435 21.56 23.00 0.68
CA THR A 435 22.74 23.54 1.39
C THR A 435 22.38 24.18 2.73
N GLU A 436 21.11 24.55 2.93
CA GLU A 436 20.57 25.13 4.15
C GLU A 436 19.58 24.15 4.80
N PHE A 437 19.62 24.06 6.14
CA PHE A 437 18.61 23.38 6.94
C PHE A 437 18.15 24.32 8.05
N ASP A 438 17.02 25.01 7.82
CA ASP A 438 16.50 26.03 8.73
C ASP A 438 15.23 25.54 9.44
N GLN A 439 15.37 25.23 10.73
CA GLN A 439 14.27 24.75 11.57
C GLN A 439 13.14 25.79 11.69
N ALA A 440 13.44 27.09 11.65
CA ALA A 440 12.43 28.14 11.75
C ALA A 440 11.55 28.18 10.48
N LYS A 441 12.16 28.06 9.30
CA LYS A 441 11.42 27.96 8.03
C LYS A 441 10.57 26.69 7.97
N ILE A 442 11.12 25.54 8.40
CA ILE A 442 10.37 24.27 8.48
C ILE A 442 9.17 24.42 9.43
N ARG A 443 9.34 25.01 10.63
CA ARG A 443 8.24 25.26 11.56
C ARG A 443 7.17 26.20 10.99
N ALA A 444 7.57 27.26 10.29
CA ALA A 444 6.65 28.20 9.68
C ALA A 444 5.78 27.49 8.62
N TYR A 445 6.40 26.76 7.69
CA TYR A 445 5.68 26.01 6.66
C TYR A 445 4.82 24.88 7.26
N MET A 446 5.31 24.16 8.27
CA MET A 446 4.52 23.16 9.01
C MET A 446 3.28 23.78 9.66
N SER A 447 3.40 24.98 10.22
CA SER A 447 2.28 25.72 10.81
C SER A 447 1.26 26.16 9.77
N GLU A 448 1.73 26.58 8.59
CA GLU A 448 0.86 26.91 7.45
C GLU A 448 0.07 25.69 6.96
N LEU A 449 0.73 24.53 6.81
CA LEU A 449 0.05 23.28 6.43
C LEU A 449 -0.97 22.84 7.48
N ASN A 450 -0.62 22.94 8.76
CA ASN A 450 -1.53 22.63 9.85
C ASN A 450 -2.78 23.54 9.82
N GLY A 451 -2.58 24.85 9.65
CA GLY A 451 -3.67 25.81 9.51
C GLY A 451 -4.56 25.53 8.29
N LEU A 452 -3.95 25.22 7.15
CA LEU A 452 -4.65 24.85 5.92
C LEU A 452 -5.50 23.58 6.11
N ALA A 453 -4.95 22.55 6.74
CA ALA A 453 -5.69 21.31 7.00
C ALA A 453 -6.94 21.56 7.87
N HIS A 454 -6.80 22.31 8.97
CA HIS A 454 -7.93 22.68 9.83
C HIS A 454 -8.95 23.60 9.17
N GLN A 455 -8.52 24.44 8.23
CA GLN A 455 -9.43 25.26 7.43
C GLN A 455 -10.26 24.41 6.45
N LEU A 456 -9.65 23.39 5.83
CA LEU A 456 -10.31 22.52 4.86
C LEU A 456 -11.19 21.46 5.53
N ASP A 457 -10.74 20.90 6.67
CA ASP A 457 -11.42 19.86 7.41
C ASP A 457 -11.16 19.96 8.92
N PRO A 458 -11.97 20.74 9.67
CA PRO A 458 -11.84 20.84 11.13
C PRO A 458 -12.30 19.57 11.87
N SER A 459 -12.85 18.58 11.17
CA SER A 459 -13.41 17.37 11.80
C SER A 459 -12.35 16.30 12.09
N ARG A 460 -11.12 16.46 11.59
CA ARG A 460 -10.02 15.50 11.71
C ARG A 460 -8.79 16.14 12.35
N LYS A 461 -7.85 15.28 12.78
CA LYS A 461 -6.62 15.71 13.44
C LYS A 461 -5.47 15.80 12.44
N THR A 462 -4.53 16.71 12.68
CA THR A 462 -3.25 16.71 11.97
C THR A 462 -2.21 15.89 12.71
N ALA A 463 -1.25 15.31 11.99
CA ALA A 463 -0.11 14.64 12.61
C ALA A 463 1.18 14.78 11.81
N ILE A 464 2.30 14.52 12.48
CA ILE A 464 3.61 14.27 11.85
C ILE A 464 4.32 13.13 12.59
N ARG A 465 5.30 12.54 11.92
CA ARG A 465 6.23 11.60 12.53
C ARG A 465 7.66 12.15 12.50
N ARG A 466 8.34 12.08 13.65
CA ARG A 466 9.77 12.36 13.88
C ARG A 466 10.21 13.73 13.34
N CYS A 467 9.83 14.77 14.08
CA CYS A 467 10.34 16.13 13.89
C CYS A 467 10.18 16.87 15.21
N ASP A 468 11.14 16.65 16.12
CA ASP A 468 10.98 17.00 17.53
C ASP A 468 10.80 18.51 17.77
N PHE A 469 11.41 19.33 16.92
CA PHE A 469 11.26 20.78 16.93
C PHE A 469 9.94 21.26 16.28
N CYS A 470 9.02 20.39 15.85
CA CYS A 470 7.69 20.73 15.31
C CYS A 470 6.53 20.07 16.09
N LYS A 471 6.81 19.28 17.14
CA LYS A 471 5.80 18.47 17.83
C LYS A 471 4.71 19.26 18.57
N ASP A 472 4.92 20.55 18.79
CA ASP A 472 3.97 21.49 19.38
C ASP A 472 2.96 22.07 18.37
N ILE A 473 3.17 21.88 17.07
CA ILE A 473 2.35 22.47 16.00
C ILE A 473 1.10 21.63 15.70
N VAL A 474 1.26 20.30 15.62
CA VAL A 474 0.20 19.36 15.20
C VAL A 474 -0.67 18.89 16.36
N ASP A 475 -1.84 18.32 16.03
CA ASP A 475 -2.71 17.72 17.05
C ASP A 475 -2.10 16.45 17.66
N VAL A 476 -1.60 15.53 16.83
CA VAL A 476 -1.09 14.21 17.23
C VAL A 476 0.36 14.06 16.79
N TYR A 477 1.23 13.58 17.66
CA TYR A 477 2.66 13.43 17.36
C TYR A 477 3.12 11.98 17.54
N SER A 478 3.95 11.53 16.60
CA SER A 478 4.74 10.31 16.74
C SER A 478 6.23 10.63 16.78
N PRO A 479 6.97 10.21 17.83
CA PRO A 479 8.43 10.16 17.79
C PRO A 479 8.92 8.95 16.97
N SER A 480 10.23 8.75 16.95
CA SER A 480 10.87 7.51 16.48
C SER A 480 11.15 6.59 17.68
N ILE A 481 10.55 5.40 17.70
CA ILE A 481 10.76 4.36 18.73
C ILE A 481 10.92 3.01 18.02
N TRP A 482 12.15 2.52 17.94
CA TRP A 482 12.55 1.28 17.27
C TRP A 482 13.31 0.36 18.24
N ALA A 483 12.74 0.16 19.43
CA ALA A 483 13.30 -0.64 20.51
C ALA A 483 13.66 -2.06 20.04
N GLY A 484 14.95 -2.40 20.07
CA GLY A 484 15.45 -3.70 19.64
C GLY A 484 15.71 -3.82 18.14
N TRP A 485 15.64 -2.74 17.36
CA TRP A 485 16.05 -2.78 15.95
C TRP A 485 17.18 -1.81 15.66
N TYR A 486 16.84 -0.54 15.44
CA TYR A 486 17.84 0.51 15.19
C TYR A 486 18.57 0.89 16.47
N ARG A 487 17.96 0.73 17.64
CA ARG A 487 18.57 1.08 18.92
C ARG A 487 17.98 0.32 20.11
N GLY A 488 18.79 0.14 21.15
CA GLY A 488 18.38 -0.46 22.41
C GLY A 488 17.97 -1.93 22.27
N VAL A 489 17.21 -2.40 23.25
CA VAL A 489 16.63 -3.75 23.29
C VAL A 489 15.10 -3.66 23.25
N TYR A 490 14.41 -4.65 22.69
CA TYR A 490 12.94 -4.57 22.57
C TYR A 490 12.23 -4.54 23.92
N THR A 491 12.90 -4.96 25.00
CA THR A 491 12.35 -4.92 26.36
C THR A 491 12.16 -3.49 26.89
N ASP A 492 12.82 -2.50 26.30
CA ASP A 492 12.71 -1.09 26.70
C ASP A 492 11.48 -0.38 26.08
N TYR A 493 10.74 -1.07 25.20
CA TYR A 493 9.61 -0.50 24.45
C TYR A 493 8.61 0.26 25.32
N LYS A 494 8.14 -0.35 26.41
CA LYS A 494 7.14 0.26 27.29
C LYS A 494 7.69 1.52 27.97
N THR A 495 8.87 1.43 28.54
CA THR A 495 9.53 2.57 29.22
C THR A 495 9.73 3.73 28.25
N ALA A 496 10.28 3.48 27.06
CA ALA A 496 10.46 4.51 26.04
C ALA A 496 9.12 5.16 25.65
N SER A 497 8.08 4.35 25.46
CA SER A 497 6.75 4.86 25.13
C SER A 497 6.13 5.69 26.25
N GLU A 498 6.34 5.32 27.52
CA GLU A 498 5.88 6.09 28.69
C GLU A 498 6.61 7.43 28.83
N GLU A 499 7.87 7.50 28.46
CA GLU A 499 8.64 8.75 28.45
C GLU A 499 8.21 9.66 27.31
N GLU A 500 8.05 9.13 26.11
CA GLU A 500 7.66 9.90 24.93
C GLU A 500 6.23 10.44 25.01
N MET A 501 5.27 9.65 25.51
CA MET A 501 3.88 10.11 25.62
C MET A 501 3.74 11.34 26.54
N LYS A 502 4.62 11.49 27.53
CA LYS A 502 4.64 12.63 28.45
C LYS A 502 5.10 13.92 27.77
N LYS A 503 5.76 13.85 26.61
CA LYS A 503 6.31 15.02 25.90
C LYS A 503 5.27 15.75 25.03
N VAL A 504 4.13 15.12 24.70
CA VAL A 504 3.15 15.65 23.73
C VAL A 504 1.71 15.52 24.23
N LYS A 505 0.77 16.34 23.70
CA LYS A 505 -0.64 16.30 24.14
C LYS A 505 -1.33 14.99 23.75
N HIS A 506 -1.17 14.58 22.50
CA HIS A 506 -1.68 13.32 21.97
C HIS A 506 -0.53 12.55 21.34
N PHE A 507 -0.22 11.40 21.94
CA PHE A 507 0.83 10.50 21.48
C PHE A 507 0.20 9.38 20.67
N LEU A 508 0.78 9.07 19.51
CA LEU A 508 0.46 7.88 18.71
C LEU A 508 1.79 7.36 18.15
N HIS A 509 2.11 6.09 18.38
CA HIS A 509 3.39 5.53 17.93
C HIS A 509 3.26 4.87 16.56
N VAL A 510 3.63 5.58 15.50
CA VAL A 510 3.74 5.01 14.16
C VAL A 510 5.20 4.68 13.83
N GLU A 511 5.39 3.46 13.32
CA GLU A 511 6.63 2.80 12.95
C GLU A 511 7.43 2.19 14.11
N TRP A 512 7.47 0.86 14.10
CA TRP A 512 8.29 -0.02 14.89
C TRP A 512 8.34 -1.38 14.20
N GLY A 513 9.28 -2.24 14.58
CA GLY A 513 9.47 -3.56 13.97
C GLY A 513 10.95 -3.82 13.67
N GLY A 514 11.23 -4.67 12.70
CA GLY A 514 12.57 -5.05 12.30
C GLY A 514 12.58 -5.98 11.10
N ASP A 515 13.69 -6.01 10.36
CA ASP A 515 13.77 -6.80 9.13
C ASP A 515 13.88 -8.28 9.45
N SER A 516 13.20 -9.09 8.64
CA SER A 516 13.35 -10.54 8.64
C SER A 516 13.45 -11.05 7.21
N HIS A 517 14.55 -11.74 6.92
CA HIS A 517 14.68 -12.47 5.68
C HIS A 517 13.77 -13.70 5.77
N ALA A 518 12.68 -13.67 5.01
CA ALA A 518 11.72 -14.77 5.00
C ALA A 518 12.44 -16.12 4.83
N ARG A 519 12.00 -17.14 5.59
CA ARG A 519 12.57 -18.50 5.63
C ARG A 519 13.92 -18.62 6.35
N ARG A 520 14.50 -17.52 6.84
CA ARG A 520 15.70 -17.55 7.69
C ARG A 520 15.28 -17.70 9.14
N HIS A 521 15.78 -18.74 9.80
CA HIS A 521 15.48 -19.06 11.19
C HIS A 521 16.77 -19.18 12.00
N ALA A 522 16.63 -19.15 13.32
CA ALA A 522 17.73 -19.28 14.27
C ALA A 522 17.29 -20.03 15.51
N GLU A 523 18.16 -20.93 15.99
CA GLU A 523 18.04 -21.60 17.28
C GLU A 523 18.29 -20.66 18.47
N ASP A 524 19.12 -19.62 18.28
CA ASP A 524 19.45 -18.60 19.29
C ASP A 524 19.11 -17.18 18.74
N PRO A 525 17.81 -16.80 18.71
CA PRO A 525 17.36 -15.56 18.08
C PRO A 525 17.91 -14.28 18.72
N ASP A 526 18.13 -14.30 20.04
CA ASP A 526 18.45 -13.10 20.81
C ASP A 526 19.97 -12.88 20.97
N ARG A 527 20.80 -13.70 20.32
CA ARG A 527 22.27 -13.67 20.42
C ARG A 527 22.87 -12.28 20.20
N ALA A 528 22.30 -11.49 19.29
CA ALA A 528 22.79 -10.15 18.99
C ALA A 528 22.61 -9.17 20.14
N LEU A 529 21.57 -9.35 20.98
CA LEU A 529 21.27 -8.46 22.11
C LEU A 529 22.39 -8.45 23.15
N ALA A 530 23.11 -9.56 23.32
CA ALA A 530 24.24 -9.66 24.26
C ALA A 530 25.38 -8.67 23.95
N LYS A 531 25.43 -8.13 22.72
CA LYS A 531 26.43 -7.14 22.29
C LYS A 531 25.95 -5.70 22.45
N ILE A 532 24.66 -5.48 22.70
CA ILE A 532 24.05 -4.16 22.77
C ILE A 532 24.29 -3.58 24.16
N LYS A 533 25.02 -2.47 24.22
CA LYS A 533 25.16 -1.68 25.45
C LYS A 533 23.99 -0.71 25.50
N GLY A 534 22.97 -1.01 26.30
CA GLY A 534 21.82 -0.13 26.47
C GLY A 534 22.23 1.19 27.10
N ASP A 535 21.83 2.31 26.48
CA ASP A 535 21.86 3.66 27.06
C ASP A 535 20.44 4.15 27.42
N GLY A 536 19.45 3.26 27.35
CA GLY A 536 18.03 3.54 27.58
C GLY A 536 17.30 4.18 26.39
N THR A 537 17.98 4.48 25.28
CA THR A 537 17.37 5.13 24.12
C THR A 537 16.96 4.13 23.04
N THR A 538 15.95 4.49 22.24
CA THR A 538 15.31 3.57 21.27
C THR A 538 15.03 4.25 19.92
N ASP A 539 15.43 5.51 19.74
CA ASP A 539 15.20 6.29 18.53
C ASP A 539 16.18 5.95 17.40
N GLU A 540 15.68 5.98 16.16
CA GLU A 540 16.52 5.95 14.97
C GLU A 540 17.18 7.32 14.75
N ARG A 541 18.51 7.33 14.64
CA ARG A 541 19.31 8.53 14.31
C ARG A 541 20.00 8.37 12.96
N ALA A 542 20.53 9.47 12.45
CA ALA A 542 21.32 9.47 11.22
C ALA A 542 22.42 8.40 11.27
N GLY A 543 22.42 7.50 10.29
CA GLY A 543 23.36 6.39 10.17
C GLY A 543 22.89 5.06 10.79
N ASP A 544 21.87 5.02 11.64
CA ASP A 544 21.42 3.76 12.27
C ASP A 544 20.77 2.79 11.26
N ALA A 545 20.15 3.33 10.20
CA ALA A 545 19.63 2.56 9.07
C ALA A 545 20.72 1.96 8.15
N SER A 546 21.96 2.48 8.23
CA SER A 546 23.09 1.95 7.46
C SER A 546 23.57 0.63 8.04
N LEU A 547 24.05 -0.25 7.16
CA LEU A 547 24.73 -1.50 7.54
C LEU A 547 26.18 -1.26 8.01
N ILE A 548 26.68 -0.02 7.92
CA ILE A 548 28.07 0.34 8.23
C ILE A 548 28.11 1.35 9.37
N GLY A 549 29.08 1.19 10.28
CA GLY A 549 29.33 2.14 11.36
C GLY A 549 28.30 2.10 12.50
N GLY A 550 28.34 3.12 13.36
CA GLY A 550 27.47 3.27 14.54
C GLY A 550 27.69 2.20 15.63
N ALA A 551 26.97 2.35 16.73
CA ALA A 551 27.00 1.43 17.87
C ALA A 551 26.45 0.03 17.51
N ALA A 552 26.64 -0.95 18.41
CA ALA A 552 26.05 -2.28 18.26
C ALA A 552 24.52 -2.19 18.31
N ARG A 553 23.85 -2.80 17.34
CA ARG A 553 22.39 -2.75 17.17
C ARG A 553 21.92 -3.92 16.30
N VAL A 554 20.69 -4.41 16.49
CA VAL A 554 20.21 -5.60 15.77
C VAL A 554 20.07 -5.36 14.27
N SER A 555 19.71 -4.15 13.84
CA SER A 555 19.62 -3.82 12.41
C SER A 555 20.92 -4.09 11.64
N LYS A 556 22.08 -4.01 12.32
CA LYS A 556 23.42 -4.26 11.76
C LYS A 556 23.99 -5.62 12.16
N ASP A 557 23.92 -5.95 13.45
CA ASP A 557 24.63 -7.09 14.06
C ASP A 557 23.74 -8.33 14.23
N GLY A 558 22.44 -8.20 13.97
CA GLY A 558 21.46 -9.29 13.96
C GLY A 558 21.63 -10.21 12.76
N ASP A 559 20.99 -11.38 12.83
CA ASP A 559 20.96 -12.34 11.72
C ASP A 559 19.82 -12.11 10.71
N TRP A 560 18.88 -11.21 11.06
CA TRP A 560 17.66 -10.93 10.31
C TRP A 560 16.79 -12.20 10.15
N SER A 561 16.77 -13.05 11.18
CA SER A 561 15.91 -14.23 11.22
C SER A 561 14.47 -13.87 11.58
N GLU A 562 13.54 -14.68 11.07
CA GLU A 562 12.16 -14.67 11.52
C GLU A 562 12.04 -15.02 13.02
N SER A 563 12.99 -15.80 13.55
CA SER A 563 13.03 -16.15 14.99
C SER A 563 13.10 -14.90 15.87
N TYR A 564 13.98 -13.96 15.52
CA TYR A 564 14.16 -12.71 16.27
C TYR A 564 12.95 -11.80 16.15
N ILE A 565 12.49 -11.52 14.93
CA ILE A 565 11.38 -10.56 14.74
C ILE A 565 10.09 -11.04 15.40
N CYS A 566 9.85 -12.36 15.43
CA CYS A 566 8.69 -12.92 16.14
C CYS A 566 8.79 -12.67 17.65
N ASN A 567 9.97 -12.78 18.28
CA ASN A 567 10.16 -12.46 19.69
C ASN A 567 9.95 -10.95 19.95
N LEU A 568 10.49 -10.09 19.09
CA LEU A 568 10.32 -8.64 19.18
C LEU A 568 8.84 -8.27 19.11
N ILE A 569 8.10 -8.79 18.12
CA ILE A 569 6.66 -8.51 17.94
C ILE A 569 5.85 -9.03 19.13
N ASP A 570 6.06 -10.28 19.54
CA ASP A 570 5.36 -10.90 20.68
C ASP A 570 5.54 -10.05 21.95
N TRP A 571 6.76 -9.57 22.20
CA TRP A 571 7.04 -8.67 23.32
C TRP A 571 6.24 -7.36 23.23
N HIS A 572 6.26 -6.68 22.08
CA HIS A 572 5.53 -5.42 21.91
C HIS A 572 4.02 -5.61 22.11
N LEU A 573 3.45 -6.68 21.55
CA LEU A 573 2.01 -6.94 21.62
C LEU A 573 1.55 -7.24 23.05
N LYS A 574 2.29 -8.06 23.82
CA LYS A 574 1.93 -8.31 25.23
C LYS A 574 2.10 -7.09 26.12
N GLU A 575 3.10 -6.24 25.85
CA GLU A 575 3.27 -4.98 26.61
C GLU A 575 2.10 -4.02 26.39
N GLN A 576 1.60 -3.90 25.14
CA GLN A 576 0.47 -3.03 24.79
C GLN A 576 -0.81 -3.36 25.57
N GLU A 577 -1.04 -4.62 25.93
CA GLU A 577 -2.17 -5.02 26.79
C GLU A 577 -2.12 -4.34 28.18
N THR A 578 -0.92 -3.97 28.65
CA THR A 578 -0.68 -3.37 29.96
C THR A 578 -0.50 -1.85 29.94
N MET A 579 -0.75 -1.20 28.78
CA MET A 579 -0.59 0.24 28.58
C MET A 579 -1.96 0.90 28.41
N PRO A 580 -2.73 1.14 29.51
CA PRO A 580 -4.10 1.64 29.41
C PRO A 580 -4.21 3.07 28.85
N TRP A 581 -3.12 3.82 28.91
CA TRP A 581 -2.98 5.19 28.40
C TRP A 581 -2.65 5.25 26.91
N LEU A 582 -2.21 4.14 26.30
CA LEU A 582 -1.76 4.12 24.91
C LEU A 582 -2.96 4.28 23.96
N THR A 583 -2.84 5.20 23.00
CA THR A 583 -3.76 5.37 21.87
C THR A 583 -3.71 4.15 20.96
N GLY A 584 -2.51 3.74 20.60
CA GLY A 584 -2.17 2.54 19.87
C GLY A 584 -0.85 2.72 19.15
N THR A 585 -0.55 1.79 18.25
CA THR A 585 0.69 1.81 17.47
C THR A 585 0.43 1.40 16.03
N ALA A 586 1.37 1.65 15.12
CA ALA A 586 1.38 1.04 13.80
C ALA A 586 2.74 0.42 13.46
N TYR A 587 2.76 -0.90 13.25
CA TYR A 587 3.96 -1.63 12.82
C TYR A 587 4.38 -1.21 11.41
N TRP A 588 5.69 -1.09 11.16
CA TRP A 588 6.23 -0.75 9.85
C TRP A 588 6.96 -1.93 9.21
N PRO A 589 6.52 -2.40 8.03
CA PRO A 589 5.21 -2.27 7.38
C PRO A 589 4.43 -3.61 7.39
N PHE A 590 3.26 -3.66 6.74
CA PHE A 590 2.54 -4.92 6.55
C PHE A 590 3.29 -5.88 5.62
N LYS A 591 3.70 -5.38 4.46
CA LYS A 591 4.28 -6.15 3.35
C LYS A 591 5.67 -5.63 3.03
N ASP A 592 6.60 -6.53 2.73
CA ASP A 592 7.91 -6.17 2.18
C ASP A 592 7.71 -5.31 0.92
N PHE A 593 8.57 -4.31 0.75
CA PHE A 593 8.47 -3.37 -0.36
C PHE A 593 9.85 -2.90 -0.83
N SER A 594 9.92 -2.47 -2.08
CA SER A 594 11.17 -2.01 -2.70
C SER A 594 11.62 -0.63 -2.18
N THR A 595 12.93 -0.44 -2.04
CA THR A 595 13.58 0.81 -1.65
C THR A 595 14.95 0.96 -2.33
N PRO A 596 15.27 2.14 -2.91
CA PRO A 596 16.51 2.34 -3.64
C PRO A 596 17.75 2.48 -2.75
N VAL A 597 17.57 2.70 -1.44
CA VAL A 597 18.68 3.01 -0.51
C VAL A 597 19.23 1.77 0.23
N ARG A 598 18.79 0.56 -0.15
CA ARG A 598 19.20 -0.69 0.51
C ARG A 598 19.71 -1.77 -0.48
N PRO A 599 20.73 -1.47 -1.32
CA PRO A 599 21.24 -2.42 -2.31
C PRO A 599 21.80 -3.72 -1.70
N ASP A 600 22.24 -3.66 -0.44
CA ASP A 600 22.93 -4.76 0.24
C ASP A 600 22.06 -5.55 1.24
N ASN A 601 20.76 -5.26 1.31
CA ASN A 601 19.82 -6.05 2.12
C ASN A 601 19.76 -7.51 1.63
N PRO A 602 19.47 -8.52 2.49
CA PRO A 602 19.44 -9.95 2.10
C PRO A 602 18.67 -10.26 0.80
N VAL A 603 17.56 -9.56 0.57
CA VAL A 603 17.00 -9.34 -0.76
C VAL A 603 17.37 -7.92 -1.19
N PRO A 604 18.21 -7.74 -2.23
CA PRO A 604 18.67 -6.44 -2.69
C PRO A 604 17.51 -5.48 -2.94
N TYR A 605 17.67 -4.23 -2.52
CA TYR A 605 16.70 -3.14 -2.71
C TYR A 605 15.31 -3.39 -2.11
N VAL A 606 15.16 -4.28 -1.12
CA VAL A 606 13.88 -4.53 -0.46
C VAL A 606 13.99 -4.23 1.03
N ASN A 607 13.07 -3.44 1.56
CA ASN A 607 12.85 -3.32 3.00
C ASN A 607 12.08 -4.57 3.44
N GLN A 608 12.69 -5.38 4.31
CA GLN A 608 12.23 -6.73 4.64
C GLN A 608 11.56 -6.80 6.02
N LYS A 609 11.10 -5.66 6.53
CA LYS A 609 10.38 -5.57 7.79
C LYS A 609 8.96 -6.12 7.72
N GLY A 610 8.42 -6.34 6.53
CA GLY A 610 7.06 -6.82 6.36
C GLY A 610 6.80 -8.14 7.08
N VAL A 611 5.57 -8.34 7.54
CA VAL A 611 5.08 -9.64 8.04
C VAL A 611 4.52 -10.52 6.93
N VAL A 612 4.51 -9.99 5.71
CA VAL A 612 4.16 -10.66 4.46
C VAL A 612 5.27 -10.35 3.45
N GLU A 613 5.73 -11.34 2.69
CA GLU A 613 6.63 -11.13 1.55
C GLU A 613 5.95 -10.24 0.49
N ARG A 614 6.74 -9.67 -0.42
CA ARG A 614 6.29 -8.70 -1.42
C ARG A 614 5.19 -9.23 -2.36
N ASP A 615 5.02 -10.55 -2.43
CA ASP A 615 4.07 -11.31 -3.26
C ASP A 615 2.84 -11.87 -2.52
N PHE A 616 2.58 -11.42 -1.29
CA PHE A 616 1.52 -11.91 -0.38
C PHE A 616 1.80 -13.19 0.40
N THR A 617 2.97 -13.81 0.25
CA THR A 617 3.34 -14.96 1.09
C THR A 617 3.47 -14.54 2.56
N LYS A 618 2.66 -15.11 3.45
CA LYS A 618 2.69 -14.78 4.89
C LYS A 618 4.00 -15.28 5.52
N LYS A 619 4.69 -14.42 6.25
CA LYS A 619 5.80 -14.80 7.12
C LYS A 619 5.27 -15.36 8.45
N GLU A 620 6.13 -15.98 9.24
CA GLU A 620 5.78 -16.50 10.57
C GLU A 620 5.26 -15.37 11.49
N SER A 621 5.78 -14.16 11.32
CA SER A 621 5.38 -12.96 12.07
C SER A 621 3.95 -12.49 11.84
N TYR A 622 3.32 -12.84 10.70
CA TYR A 622 1.89 -12.59 10.47
C TYR A 622 1.02 -13.25 11.53
N TYR A 623 1.35 -14.49 11.87
CA TYR A 623 0.58 -15.30 12.82
C TYR A 623 0.80 -14.86 14.27
N VAL A 624 1.92 -14.20 14.58
CA VAL A 624 2.12 -13.54 15.87
C VAL A 624 1.05 -12.47 16.06
N PHE A 625 0.92 -11.52 15.13
CA PHE A 625 -0.14 -10.50 15.18
C PHE A 625 -1.54 -11.12 15.23
N GLN A 626 -1.82 -12.08 14.35
CA GLN A 626 -3.13 -12.72 14.26
C GLN A 626 -3.55 -13.37 15.59
N SER A 627 -2.61 -14.01 16.30
CA SER A 627 -2.85 -14.67 17.59
C SER A 627 -3.16 -13.72 18.75
N TYR A 628 -2.83 -12.43 18.63
CA TYR A 628 -3.13 -11.38 19.61
C TYR A 628 -4.36 -10.56 19.24
N TRP A 629 -4.59 -10.34 17.94
CA TRP A 629 -5.53 -9.31 17.50
C TRP A 629 -6.88 -9.84 17.00
N THR A 630 -6.99 -11.14 16.70
CA THR A 630 -8.23 -11.71 16.16
C THR A 630 -9.05 -12.48 17.20
N ALA A 631 -10.37 -12.48 17.00
CA ALA A 631 -11.29 -13.34 17.74
C ALA A 631 -11.59 -14.66 17.00
N LYS A 632 -11.37 -14.73 15.69
CA LYS A 632 -11.54 -15.95 14.90
C LYS A 632 -10.51 -16.99 15.35
N PRO A 633 -10.92 -18.20 15.76
CA PRO A 633 -9.99 -19.19 16.28
C PRO A 633 -8.89 -19.52 15.26
N MET A 634 -7.62 -19.49 15.69
CA MET A 634 -6.46 -19.83 14.86
C MET A 634 -5.37 -20.54 15.66
N LEU A 635 -4.55 -21.33 14.97
CA LEU A 635 -3.46 -22.12 15.54
C LEU A 635 -2.31 -22.18 14.53
N HIS A 636 -1.10 -21.83 14.95
CA HIS A 636 0.07 -21.81 14.08
C HIS A 636 1.34 -22.20 14.86
N ILE A 637 1.96 -23.31 14.51
CA ILE A 637 3.28 -23.73 15.00
C ILE A 637 4.33 -22.88 14.31
N TYR A 638 5.22 -22.25 15.06
CA TYR A 638 6.34 -21.53 14.46
C TYR A 638 7.29 -22.50 13.72
N GLY A 639 7.58 -22.23 12.45
CA GLY A 639 8.58 -22.96 11.67
C GLY A 639 8.04 -23.76 10.49
N HIS A 640 6.90 -23.34 9.91
CA HIS A 640 6.40 -23.86 8.63
C HIS A 640 7.42 -23.71 7.51
N THR A 641 8.22 -22.64 7.54
CA THR A 641 9.30 -22.42 6.56
C THR A 641 10.69 -22.82 7.06
N TRP A 642 10.77 -23.53 8.20
CA TRP A 642 12.03 -23.96 8.82
C TRP A 642 12.24 -25.47 8.65
N PRO A 643 12.82 -25.94 7.53
CA PRO A 643 12.87 -27.36 7.21
C PRO A 643 13.86 -28.16 8.06
N ILE A 644 14.95 -27.53 8.53
CA ILE A 644 16.03 -28.20 9.25
C ILE A 644 16.42 -27.41 10.50
N ARG A 645 16.11 -27.99 11.66
CA ARG A 645 16.57 -27.56 12.99
C ARG A 645 17.90 -28.21 13.35
N TRP A 646 18.60 -27.67 14.35
CA TRP A 646 19.92 -28.19 14.71
C TRP A 646 20.27 -28.02 16.19
N GLY A 647 21.19 -28.84 16.68
CA GLY A 647 21.67 -28.78 18.04
C GLY A 647 22.42 -30.04 18.44
N GLU A 648 22.74 -30.16 19.72
CA GLU A 648 23.35 -31.37 20.25
C GLU A 648 22.33 -32.53 20.30
N LYS A 649 22.84 -33.76 20.28
CA LYS A 649 22.00 -34.95 20.50
C LYS A 649 21.38 -34.87 21.89
N GLU A 650 20.10 -35.23 22.01
CA GLU A 650 19.31 -35.15 23.27
C GLU A 650 19.06 -33.73 23.80
N GLU A 651 19.49 -32.67 23.10
CA GLU A 651 19.21 -31.30 23.50
C GLU A 651 17.71 -31.01 23.39
N SER A 652 17.13 -30.43 24.44
CA SER A 652 15.76 -29.95 24.37
C SER A 652 15.69 -28.66 23.55
N LYS A 653 14.84 -28.66 22.52
CA LYS A 653 14.56 -27.52 21.64
C LYS A 653 13.23 -26.88 21.97
N MET A 654 13.19 -25.56 21.89
CA MET A 654 11.95 -24.82 22.09
C MET A 654 11.06 -24.92 20.84
N ILE A 655 9.81 -25.30 21.02
CA ILE A 655 8.74 -25.15 20.03
C ILE A 655 7.77 -24.09 20.53
N LYS A 656 7.48 -23.09 19.69
CA LYS A 656 6.52 -22.02 19.95
C LYS A 656 5.26 -22.25 19.13
N VAL A 657 4.09 -21.99 19.71
CA VAL A 657 2.82 -22.00 19.01
C VAL A 657 2.12 -20.66 19.22
N TYR A 658 1.81 -19.96 18.14
CA TYR A 658 1.01 -18.74 18.20
C TYR A 658 -0.46 -19.10 17.96
N SER A 659 -1.29 -18.84 18.95
CA SER A 659 -2.73 -19.14 18.92
C SER A 659 -3.51 -18.16 19.79
N ASN A 660 -4.76 -17.90 19.44
CA ASN A 660 -5.73 -17.22 20.30
C ASN A 660 -6.65 -18.19 21.06
N ALA A 661 -6.46 -19.50 20.92
CA ALA A 661 -7.17 -20.49 21.72
C ALA A 661 -6.75 -20.42 23.21
N SER A 662 -7.65 -20.77 24.11
CA SER A 662 -7.39 -20.75 25.56
C SER A 662 -6.40 -21.80 26.02
N GLU A 663 -6.34 -22.94 25.32
CA GLU A 663 -5.44 -24.05 25.60
C GLU A 663 -5.01 -24.76 24.31
N VAL A 664 -3.77 -25.22 24.30
CA VAL A 664 -3.16 -25.95 23.19
C VAL A 664 -2.38 -27.13 23.75
N GLU A 665 -2.51 -28.29 23.11
CA GLU A 665 -1.69 -29.46 23.37
C GLU A 665 -0.74 -29.68 22.18
N LEU A 666 0.54 -29.87 22.47
CA LEU A 666 1.57 -30.16 21.47
C LEU A 666 1.88 -31.66 21.48
N PHE A 667 2.06 -32.25 20.31
CA PHE A 667 2.50 -33.60 20.08
C PHE A 667 3.76 -33.60 19.24
N VAL A 668 4.74 -34.41 19.61
CA VAL A 668 5.98 -34.62 18.84
C VAL A 668 6.10 -36.12 18.60
N ASN A 669 6.15 -36.51 17.32
CA ASN A 669 6.21 -37.92 16.89
C ASN A 669 5.08 -38.78 17.51
N GLY A 670 3.88 -38.20 17.63
CA GLY A 670 2.70 -38.84 18.22
C GLY A 670 2.61 -38.78 19.75
N GLU A 671 3.66 -38.33 20.45
CA GLU A 671 3.69 -38.25 21.91
C GLU A 671 3.28 -36.86 22.40
N SER A 672 2.30 -36.79 23.31
CA SER A 672 1.89 -35.52 23.93
C SER A 672 3.03 -34.93 24.77
N GLN A 673 3.27 -33.64 24.58
CA GLN A 673 4.20 -32.82 25.34
C GLN A 673 3.48 -32.04 26.45
N GLY A 674 2.19 -32.32 26.66
CA GLY A 674 1.34 -31.72 27.67
C GLY A 674 0.56 -30.49 27.17
N LEU A 675 -0.60 -30.29 27.79
CA LEU A 675 -1.48 -29.15 27.57
C LEU A 675 -0.89 -27.87 28.21
N LYS A 676 -0.94 -26.75 27.50
CA LYS A 676 -0.64 -25.42 28.05
C LYS A 676 -1.78 -24.46 27.84
N LYS A 677 -1.95 -23.56 28.82
CA LYS A 677 -2.95 -22.48 28.78
C LYS A 677 -2.32 -21.21 28.26
N ARG A 678 -3.04 -20.49 27.42
CA ARG A 678 -2.62 -19.19 26.89
C ARG A 678 -2.66 -18.13 27.99
N ASN A 679 -1.55 -17.42 28.14
CA ASN A 679 -1.42 -16.22 28.95
C ASN A 679 -0.46 -15.26 28.24
N SER A 680 -0.98 -14.18 27.65
CA SER A 680 -0.19 -13.18 26.92
C SER A 680 1.06 -12.69 27.68
N GLN A 681 0.97 -12.62 29.01
CA GLN A 681 2.04 -12.10 29.85
C GLN A 681 3.14 -13.14 30.16
N ASP A 682 2.91 -14.43 29.88
CA ASP A 682 3.91 -15.50 29.98
C ASP A 682 4.75 -15.59 28.69
N PHE A 683 5.59 -14.59 28.47
CA PHE A 683 6.45 -14.52 27.28
C PHE A 683 7.52 -15.64 27.25
N PRO A 684 7.87 -16.20 26.06
CA PRO A 684 7.27 -15.96 24.75
C PRO A 684 6.08 -16.90 24.43
N ALA A 685 5.43 -16.61 23.29
CA ALA A 685 4.29 -17.30 22.70
C ALA A 685 3.08 -17.39 23.64
N ALA A 686 2.88 -16.37 24.47
CA ALA A 686 1.78 -16.33 25.45
C ALA A 686 1.67 -17.62 26.30
N GLY A 687 2.80 -18.19 26.72
CA GLY A 687 2.89 -19.43 27.50
C GLY A 687 2.86 -20.71 26.66
N LEU A 688 2.47 -20.64 25.39
CA LEU A 688 2.32 -21.77 24.47
C LEU A 688 3.67 -22.14 23.83
N ARG A 689 4.61 -22.55 24.69
CA ARG A 689 5.94 -23.01 24.30
C ARG A 689 6.32 -24.30 25.01
N TRP A 690 7.03 -25.20 24.34
CA TRP A 690 7.48 -26.47 24.92
C TRP A 690 8.97 -26.67 24.68
N MET A 691 9.65 -27.26 25.66
CA MET A 691 11.01 -27.76 25.49
C MET A 691 10.91 -29.25 25.18
N VAL A 692 11.24 -29.65 23.97
CA VAL A 692 11.04 -31.02 23.46
C VAL A 692 12.35 -31.58 22.94
N LYS A 693 12.54 -32.89 23.01
CA LYS A 693 13.65 -33.55 22.34
C LYS A 693 13.23 -33.89 20.91
N LEU A 694 14.12 -33.65 19.96
CA LEU A 694 13.93 -34.02 18.56
C LEU A 694 14.84 -35.21 18.22
N ASN A 695 14.30 -36.19 17.50
CA ASN A 695 15.07 -37.30 16.97
C ASN A 695 15.95 -36.80 15.83
N GLU A 696 17.18 -37.30 15.71
CA GLU A 696 17.99 -37.04 14.52
C GLU A 696 17.24 -37.51 13.26
N GLY A 697 17.25 -36.69 12.21
CA GLY A 697 16.39 -36.90 11.04
C GLY A 697 14.99 -36.31 11.24
N ASN A 698 13.98 -36.99 10.71
CA ASN A 698 12.64 -36.40 10.58
C ASN A 698 11.83 -36.37 11.88
N ASN A 699 11.10 -35.28 12.12
CA ASN A 699 10.19 -35.13 13.26
C ASN A 699 8.84 -34.54 12.82
N GLN A 700 7.76 -35.19 13.24
CA GLN A 700 6.39 -34.70 13.05
C GLN A 700 5.97 -33.92 14.29
N ILE A 701 5.57 -32.66 14.10
CA ILE A 701 5.17 -31.77 15.19
C ILE A 701 3.74 -31.32 14.92
N LYS A 702 2.85 -31.59 15.86
CA LYS A 702 1.42 -31.32 15.74
C LYS A 702 0.92 -30.55 16.94
N ALA A 703 0.14 -29.51 16.71
CA ALA A 703 -0.57 -28.76 17.74
C ALA A 703 -2.07 -28.98 17.59
N VAL A 704 -2.77 -29.13 18.71
CA VAL A 704 -4.22 -29.26 18.75
C VAL A 704 -4.78 -28.27 19.75
N ALA A 705 -5.77 -27.49 19.32
CA ALA A 705 -6.48 -26.55 20.20
C ALA A 705 -7.97 -26.82 20.14
N LYS A 706 -8.64 -26.74 21.30
CA LYS A 706 -10.10 -26.81 21.38
C LYS A 706 -10.65 -25.43 21.68
N ASN A 707 -11.51 -24.92 20.82
CA ASN A 707 -12.25 -23.68 21.07
C ASN A 707 -13.76 -23.96 21.01
N GLY A 708 -14.37 -24.23 22.17
CA GLY A 708 -15.75 -24.70 22.24
C GLY A 708 -15.93 -26.07 21.55
N ARG A 709 -16.63 -26.09 20.42
CA ARG A 709 -16.85 -27.29 19.60
C ARG A 709 -15.86 -27.43 18.43
N GLU A 710 -15.13 -26.36 18.11
CA GLU A 710 -14.15 -26.35 17.04
C GLU A 710 -12.83 -26.96 17.52
N ILE A 711 -12.26 -27.85 16.72
CA ILE A 711 -10.92 -28.42 16.94
C ILE A 711 -10.02 -27.88 15.84
N LEU A 712 -9.02 -27.10 16.23
CA LEU A 712 -7.98 -26.63 15.35
C LEU A 712 -6.80 -27.59 15.41
N VAL A 713 -6.22 -27.87 14.25
CA VAL A 713 -5.02 -28.70 14.11
C VAL A 713 -4.06 -27.97 13.19
N ASP A 714 -2.82 -27.85 13.63
CA ASP A 714 -1.70 -27.44 12.78
C ASP A 714 -0.58 -28.48 12.89
N GLU A 715 0.15 -28.68 11.81
CA GLU A 715 1.14 -29.75 11.69
C GLU A 715 2.28 -29.34 10.77
N ILE A 716 3.52 -29.58 11.21
CA ILE A 716 4.73 -29.36 10.44
C ILE A 716 5.65 -30.58 10.53
N GLU A 717 6.52 -30.69 9.54
CA GLU A 717 7.61 -31.67 9.51
C GLU A 717 8.95 -30.93 9.50
N GLN A 718 9.86 -31.33 10.40
CA GLN A 718 11.19 -30.71 10.52
C GLN A 718 12.27 -31.78 10.69
N GLN A 719 13.34 -31.66 9.92
CA GLN A 719 14.56 -32.43 10.16
C GLN A 719 15.34 -31.86 11.34
N TYR A 720 16.03 -32.72 12.09
CA TYR A 720 16.96 -32.32 13.14
C TYR A 720 18.37 -32.82 12.83
N GLN A 721 19.28 -31.87 12.61
CA GLN A 721 20.69 -32.13 12.31
C GLN A 721 21.54 -32.01 13.59
N THR A 722 22.15 -33.11 14.00
CA THR A 722 23.11 -33.17 15.11
C THR A 722 24.56 -33.01 14.65
N LYS A 723 24.84 -33.33 13.38
CA LYS A 723 26.16 -33.19 12.78
C LYS A 723 26.51 -31.70 12.63
N LYS A 724 27.59 -31.28 13.29
CA LYS A 724 28.18 -29.94 13.14
C LYS A 724 28.75 -29.77 11.73
N TRP A 725 28.71 -28.54 11.23
CA TRP A 725 29.27 -28.17 9.93
C TRP A 725 30.58 -27.39 10.08
N GLY A 726 31.45 -27.57 9.09
CA GLY A 726 32.63 -26.73 8.87
C GLY A 726 32.30 -25.40 8.18
N LYS A 727 33.32 -24.77 7.60
CA LYS A 727 33.12 -23.57 6.78
C LYS A 727 32.39 -23.92 5.47
N PRO A 728 31.54 -23.02 4.93
CA PRO A 728 31.00 -23.15 3.58
C PRO A 728 32.09 -23.50 2.56
N ALA A 729 31.89 -24.58 1.81
CA ALA A 729 32.88 -25.08 0.85
C ALA A 729 32.31 -25.28 -0.55
N LYS A 730 31.06 -25.73 -0.68
CA LYS A 730 30.42 -26.09 -1.96
C LYS A 730 28.95 -25.68 -1.97
N LEU A 731 28.41 -25.55 -3.18
CA LEU A 731 26.98 -25.36 -3.43
C LEU A 731 26.43 -26.57 -4.19
N LEU A 732 25.40 -27.21 -3.64
CA LEU A 732 24.62 -28.24 -4.32
C LEU A 732 23.39 -27.58 -4.95
N VAL A 733 23.09 -27.89 -6.22
CA VAL A 733 21.94 -27.33 -6.94
C VAL A 733 21.08 -28.46 -7.47
N GLU A 734 19.80 -28.47 -7.09
CA GLU A 734 18.89 -29.58 -7.38
C GLU A 734 17.46 -29.09 -7.66
N GLN A 735 16.70 -29.88 -8.41
CA GLN A 735 15.26 -29.69 -8.59
C GLN A 735 14.54 -30.35 -7.40
N ILE A 736 13.69 -29.59 -6.70
CA ILE A 736 12.96 -30.11 -5.52
C ILE A 736 11.45 -30.24 -5.74
N ALA A 737 10.89 -29.54 -6.73
CA ALA A 737 9.47 -29.62 -7.07
C ALA A 737 9.22 -29.21 -8.52
N ALA A 738 8.11 -29.68 -9.09
CA ALA A 738 7.61 -29.24 -10.39
C ALA A 738 6.07 -29.18 -10.37
N GLU A 739 5.51 -28.03 -10.74
CA GLU A 739 4.08 -27.76 -10.80
C GLU A 739 3.76 -27.19 -12.19
N GLY A 740 3.23 -28.04 -13.07
CA GLY A 740 2.93 -27.65 -14.46
C GLY A 740 4.19 -27.21 -15.22
N GLU A 741 4.25 -25.95 -15.64
CA GLU A 741 5.41 -25.34 -16.33
C GLU A 741 6.45 -24.76 -15.37
N VAL A 742 6.22 -24.77 -14.06
CA VAL A 742 7.09 -24.11 -13.08
C VAL A 742 7.85 -25.14 -12.27
N ILE A 743 9.17 -25.00 -12.23
CA ILE A 743 10.09 -25.90 -11.55
C ILE A 743 10.77 -25.12 -10.42
N THR A 744 10.81 -25.69 -9.22
CA THR A 744 11.50 -25.10 -8.07
C THR A 744 12.89 -25.71 -7.95
N VAL A 745 13.90 -24.83 -8.03
CA VAL A 745 15.32 -25.17 -7.91
C VAL A 745 15.82 -24.73 -6.53
N GLN A 746 16.57 -25.60 -5.88
CA GLN A 746 17.22 -25.35 -4.60
C GLN A 746 18.73 -25.26 -4.77
N ALA A 747 19.33 -24.31 -4.06
CA ALA A 747 20.76 -24.20 -3.84
C ALA A 747 21.07 -24.39 -2.36
N GLN A 748 21.86 -25.39 -1.99
CA GLN A 748 22.24 -25.71 -0.61
C GLN A 748 23.76 -25.56 -0.43
N ILE A 749 24.16 -24.71 0.50
CA ILE A 749 25.54 -24.53 0.96
C ILE A 749 25.88 -25.68 1.89
N VAL A 750 27.00 -26.33 1.61
CA VAL A 750 27.54 -27.43 2.41
C VAL A 750 29.03 -27.24 2.68
N ASP A 751 29.51 -27.87 3.75
CA ASP A 751 30.94 -27.97 4.05
C ASP A 751 31.67 -29.00 3.16
N ASP A 752 32.96 -29.21 3.42
CA ASP A 752 33.79 -30.15 2.66
C ASP A 752 33.36 -31.62 2.81
N THR A 753 32.64 -31.94 3.89
CA THR A 753 32.04 -33.24 4.19
C THR A 753 30.58 -33.37 3.72
N ASN A 754 30.09 -32.40 2.92
CA ASN A 754 28.71 -32.29 2.43
C ASN A 754 27.66 -32.12 3.55
N THR A 755 28.03 -31.60 4.72
CA THR A 755 27.07 -31.24 5.78
C THR A 755 26.46 -29.87 5.48
N PRO A 756 25.13 -29.71 5.52
CA PRO A 756 24.48 -28.41 5.41
C PRO A 756 25.01 -27.38 6.42
N CYS A 757 25.41 -26.20 5.94
CA CYS A 757 25.85 -25.08 6.77
C CYS A 757 24.65 -24.24 7.19
N LEU A 758 23.96 -24.63 8.28
CA LEU A 758 22.64 -24.11 8.64
C LEU A 758 22.64 -22.68 9.22
N ASP A 759 23.80 -22.05 9.40
CA ASP A 759 23.93 -20.62 9.76
C ASP A 759 24.54 -19.76 8.64
N ALA A 760 24.81 -20.33 7.46
CA ALA A 760 25.38 -19.61 6.34
C ALA A 760 24.38 -18.58 5.76
N LYS A 761 24.91 -17.38 5.48
CA LYS A 761 24.18 -16.23 4.92
C LYS A 761 24.83 -15.69 3.64
N ASP A 762 25.75 -16.45 3.06
CA ASP A 762 26.49 -16.08 1.85
C ASP A 762 25.53 -15.76 0.70
N TRP A 763 25.96 -14.85 -0.16
CA TRP A 763 25.20 -14.50 -1.36
C TRP A 763 25.23 -15.64 -2.37
N ILE A 764 24.04 -16.00 -2.86
CA ILE A 764 23.83 -16.97 -3.93
C ILE A 764 23.35 -16.22 -5.18
N TYR A 765 23.94 -16.59 -6.32
CA TYR A 765 23.62 -16.06 -7.64
C TYR A 765 23.02 -17.17 -8.50
N PHE A 766 21.87 -16.89 -9.11
CA PHE A 766 21.21 -17.77 -10.06
C PHE A 766 21.33 -17.25 -11.49
N GLY A 767 21.36 -18.16 -12.46
CA GLY A 767 21.29 -17.87 -13.89
C GLY A 767 20.67 -19.04 -14.64
N SER A 768 20.18 -18.81 -15.86
CA SER A 768 19.70 -19.88 -16.74
C SER A 768 20.10 -19.64 -18.20
N THR A 769 20.17 -20.73 -18.96
CA THR A 769 20.30 -20.72 -20.43
C THR A 769 19.46 -21.85 -21.02
N GLY A 770 19.08 -21.75 -22.29
CA GLY A 770 18.16 -22.65 -22.98
C GLY A 770 16.73 -22.10 -23.03
N ASP A 771 15.75 -22.99 -23.07
CA ASP A 771 14.33 -22.65 -23.33
C ASP A 771 13.60 -22.11 -22.08
N GLY A 772 14.20 -22.27 -20.91
CA GLY A 772 13.61 -21.89 -19.62
C GLY A 772 14.03 -20.50 -19.14
N GLN A 773 13.11 -19.80 -18.47
CA GLN A 773 13.33 -18.47 -17.90
C GLN A 773 13.16 -18.50 -16.38
N LEU A 774 14.14 -17.97 -15.63
CA LEU A 774 13.99 -17.81 -14.19
C LEU A 774 12.93 -16.75 -13.89
N ILE A 775 12.11 -17.01 -12.87
CA ILE A 775 11.18 -16.03 -12.30
C ILE A 775 11.99 -15.20 -11.28
N VAL A 776 12.53 -14.08 -11.75
CA VAL A 776 13.44 -13.19 -11.00
C VAL A 776 12.85 -11.80 -10.85
N ASP A 777 13.56 -10.93 -10.13
CA ASP A 777 13.25 -9.51 -9.95
C ASP A 777 11.83 -9.30 -9.38
N GLN A 778 11.43 -10.22 -8.48
CA GLN A 778 10.17 -10.14 -7.73
C GLN A 778 10.33 -9.40 -6.41
N GLY A 779 11.55 -9.29 -5.88
CA GLY A 779 11.84 -8.72 -4.57
C GLY A 779 11.38 -9.63 -3.43
N THR A 780 11.49 -10.95 -3.60
CA THR A 780 11.17 -11.96 -2.57
C THR A 780 12.36 -12.89 -2.35
N SER A 781 12.37 -13.61 -1.22
CA SER A 781 13.45 -14.55 -0.88
C SER A 781 13.61 -15.71 -1.89
N THR A 782 12.56 -15.99 -2.67
CA THR A 782 12.50 -17.09 -3.65
C THR A 782 12.34 -16.62 -5.10
N GLY A 783 12.44 -15.31 -5.35
CA GLY A 783 12.21 -14.67 -6.64
C GLY A 783 13.30 -13.67 -7.01
N SER A 784 14.53 -13.92 -6.53
CA SER A 784 15.68 -13.02 -6.68
C SER A 784 16.88 -13.75 -7.26
N LYS A 785 17.49 -13.19 -8.32
CA LYS A 785 18.69 -13.75 -8.97
C LYS A 785 19.97 -13.60 -8.15
N LYS A 786 20.00 -12.65 -7.21
CA LYS A 786 21.01 -12.49 -6.17
C LYS A 786 20.29 -12.43 -4.84
N VAL A 787 20.55 -13.36 -3.93
CA VAL A 787 19.88 -13.44 -2.62
C VAL A 787 20.83 -14.02 -1.59
N GLN A 788 20.80 -13.53 -0.35
CA GLN A 788 21.53 -14.21 0.72
C GLN A 788 20.88 -15.56 1.03
N ALA A 789 21.68 -16.53 1.47
CA ALA A 789 21.13 -17.78 1.96
C ALA A 789 20.29 -17.58 3.24
N TYR A 790 19.24 -18.38 3.39
CA TYR A 790 18.49 -18.60 4.62
C TYR A 790 18.79 -20.00 5.15
N ASN A 791 19.56 -20.08 6.23
CA ASN A 791 20.06 -21.34 6.79
C ASN A 791 20.89 -22.16 5.78
N GLY A 792 21.77 -21.49 5.04
CA GLY A 792 22.58 -22.12 3.99
C GLY A 792 21.81 -22.51 2.73
N ARG A 793 20.55 -22.11 2.59
CA ARG A 793 19.68 -22.48 1.46
C ARG A 793 19.20 -21.26 0.69
N ALA A 794 18.97 -21.42 -0.62
CA ALA A 794 18.18 -20.49 -1.43
C ALA A 794 17.32 -21.24 -2.45
N LEU A 795 16.23 -20.63 -2.88
CA LEU A 795 15.28 -21.17 -3.86
C LEU A 795 15.08 -20.18 -4.99
N ILE A 796 14.81 -20.71 -6.19
CA ILE A 796 14.37 -19.93 -7.34
C ILE A 796 13.40 -20.77 -8.18
N LYS A 797 12.43 -20.12 -8.82
CA LYS A 797 11.51 -20.77 -9.76
C LYS A 797 12.00 -20.59 -11.19
N LEU A 798 11.88 -21.64 -12.01
CA LEU A 798 12.14 -21.65 -13.44
C LEU A 798 10.84 -21.97 -14.17
N ARG A 799 10.44 -21.13 -15.13
CA ARG A 799 9.37 -21.47 -16.08
C ARG A 799 9.97 -22.19 -17.29
N LEU A 800 9.52 -23.41 -17.54
CA LEU A 800 9.91 -24.26 -18.67
C LEU A 800 8.66 -24.94 -19.26
N PRO A 801 8.07 -24.39 -20.33
CA PRO A 801 6.93 -25.01 -21.01
C PRO A 801 7.27 -26.36 -21.64
N SER A 802 8.40 -26.42 -22.36
CA SER A 802 8.94 -27.59 -23.06
C SER A 802 10.44 -27.42 -23.30
N GLY A 803 11.16 -28.50 -23.60
CA GLY A 803 12.54 -28.42 -24.06
C GLY A 803 13.55 -28.53 -22.92
N ARG A 804 14.66 -27.80 -23.03
CA ARG A 804 15.80 -27.95 -22.10
C ARG A 804 16.28 -26.62 -21.56
N ALA A 805 16.56 -26.60 -20.26
CA ALA A 805 17.22 -25.48 -19.60
C ALA A 805 18.40 -25.98 -18.75
N VAL A 806 19.44 -25.13 -18.63
CA VAL A 806 20.52 -25.32 -17.67
C VAL A 806 20.47 -24.17 -16.67
N VAL A 807 20.26 -24.49 -15.41
CA VAL A 807 20.28 -23.53 -14.29
C VAL A 807 21.65 -23.56 -13.64
N SER A 808 22.24 -22.39 -13.42
CA SER A 808 23.47 -22.24 -12.65
C SER A 808 23.18 -21.64 -11.29
N GLY A 809 23.74 -22.22 -10.23
CA GLY A 809 23.82 -21.61 -8.91
C GLY A 809 25.28 -21.35 -8.55
N ARG A 810 25.58 -20.22 -7.90
CA ARG A 810 26.94 -19.87 -7.46
C ARG A 810 26.89 -19.18 -6.12
N MET A 811 27.68 -19.64 -5.15
CA MET A 811 27.94 -18.91 -3.90
C MET A 811 29.05 -17.88 -4.16
N GLU A 812 28.99 -16.71 -3.54
CA GLU A 812 30.03 -15.67 -3.66
C GLU A 812 31.44 -16.25 -3.42
N GLY A 813 32.40 -15.88 -4.28
CA GLY A 813 33.77 -16.40 -4.23
C GLY A 813 33.96 -17.86 -4.64
N SER A 814 32.91 -18.58 -5.08
CA SER A 814 32.98 -20.00 -5.47
C SER A 814 32.75 -20.23 -6.98
N LYS A 815 33.01 -21.47 -7.44
CA LYS A 815 32.68 -21.92 -8.81
C LYS A 815 31.18 -22.19 -8.93
N SER A 816 30.62 -21.98 -10.13
CA SER A 816 29.22 -22.30 -10.41
C SER A 816 28.96 -23.81 -10.41
N THR A 817 27.81 -24.20 -9.87
CA THR A 817 27.21 -25.54 -9.98
C THR A 817 26.10 -25.49 -11.01
N LEU A 818 26.00 -26.49 -11.88
CA LEU A 818 25.04 -26.55 -12.98
C LEU A 818 24.02 -27.68 -12.77
N LEU A 819 22.76 -27.39 -13.05
CA LEU A 819 21.66 -28.35 -13.07
C LEU A 819 21.01 -28.31 -14.47
N THR A 820 20.99 -29.45 -15.16
CA THR A 820 20.24 -29.61 -16.42
C THR A 820 18.82 -30.08 -16.10
N ILE A 821 17.84 -29.43 -16.71
CA ILE A 821 16.41 -29.75 -16.56
C ILE A 821 15.82 -29.94 -17.95
N GLU A 822 15.11 -31.05 -18.15
CA GLU A 822 14.47 -31.42 -19.42
C GLU A 822 13.00 -31.74 -19.16
N LYS A 823 12.12 -31.35 -20.09
CA LYS A 823 10.67 -31.55 -19.98
C LYS A 823 10.06 -32.04 -21.28
#